data_AF-A0A2V5EXJ9-F1
#
_entry.id   AF-A0A2V5EXJ9-F1
#
_cell.length_a   1.000
_cell.length_b   1.000
_cell.length_c   1.000
_cell.angle_alpha   90.00
_cell.angle_beta   90.00
_cell.angle_gamma   90.00
#
_symmetry.space_group_name_H-M   'P 1'
#
loop_
_entity.id
_entity.type
_entity.pdbx_description
1 polymer ?
#
loop_
_entity_poly.entity_id
_entity_poly.type
_entity_poly.pdbx_seq_one_letter_code
_entity_poly.pdbx_strand_id
1 'polypeptide(L)'
;MKIIKKVQAEFIGGKINCSVLLNKNLEGAQFAYYIFRDNERIHTSWYSSSPSFSFDTEKVTGDYHVVGFLRVEKEPIEIEKSNRVSVRLYSSINTSLSQKVLQDLTAELKYSFSRPFVQVPQDFDPVVNKNFNESGFFHVPLAKYYEKIEIGELTRIDWRRKFEASNNSNVMWLLSLNFAGCLLSTFEVSKDPVFLSLATQSIESFLTFVTTPENRLYVESIASGDHSTATRVKVFIKYLQVTQDSEVECKGIRLQVFCELYRCLEWLSSDDNFHENNHGLMCNIALAAASRCFSLSSDLRKKYYGISISRTLKLAEKAFCKDGLCNENTIGYHNYNLQLYQVFCDLLDAEELTSPEFSNLRNIINRAEVSLRHCVRQDGSVPPVGDSPAYLSKKSSINQSKFFPRSGFAVVKNEDFYLSLQCGSRTEVHKQMDDSSITLRYKGVDILIDAGSYSYDRETGFGRYIESATGHTGIYPLAFDYLRRREIVKTFGGILGGIDYFCETDSGFELRCHYKTQDGTVSAGRTIIACWPDEIWINDTIEIHKALPSWRFSEAKVQRFLFGPNIMISQCEPGEFILRGSGISGKLFSLNSVGGRLTFGQTDPDIRGWHSIEFGEILENSCLEFISTNPVASFTVALKLSEGATMSQLSKHAFERLSTDRLSGSMAPGCIDS
;
A
#
# COMPACT_ATOMS: atom_id res chain seq x y z
N MET A 1 -19.77 -1.80 34.28
CA MET A 1 -19.90 -2.27 32.89
C MET A 1 -20.76 -1.23 32.16
N LYS A 2 -20.31 -0.72 31.00
CA LYS A 2 -21.06 0.31 30.25
C LYS A 2 -22.43 -0.23 29.82
N ILE A 3 -23.48 0.56 30.03
CA ILE A 3 -24.85 0.22 29.65
C ILE A 3 -25.06 0.50 28.17
N ILE A 4 -24.49 1.59 27.65
CA ILE A 4 -24.43 1.87 26.22
C ILE A 4 -23.39 0.92 25.60
N LYS A 5 -23.84 0.04 24.72
CA LYS A 5 -22.98 -0.79 23.87
C LYS A 5 -22.30 0.06 22.80
N LYS A 6 -23.09 0.88 22.11
CA LYS A 6 -22.64 1.75 21.01
C LYS A 6 -23.72 2.77 20.65
N VAL A 7 -23.29 3.93 20.14
CA VAL A 7 -24.15 4.84 19.37
C VAL A 7 -23.82 4.66 17.89
N GLN A 8 -24.79 4.28 17.09
CA GLN A 8 -24.63 4.10 15.64
C GLN A 8 -25.27 5.27 14.92
N ALA A 9 -24.55 5.85 13.95
CA ALA A 9 -25.08 6.91 13.10
C ALA A 9 -24.83 6.58 11.63
N GLU A 10 -25.87 6.72 10.81
CA GLU A 10 -25.85 6.44 9.37
C GLU A 10 -26.53 7.56 8.61
N PHE A 11 -25.98 7.93 7.45
CA PHE A 11 -26.59 8.89 6.55
C PHE A 11 -27.46 8.17 5.52
N ILE A 12 -28.77 8.41 5.57
CA ILE A 12 -29.76 7.80 4.67
C ILE A 12 -30.75 8.88 4.25
N GLY A 13 -30.91 9.09 2.94
CA GLY A 13 -31.92 10.00 2.38
C GLY A 13 -31.82 11.45 2.86
N GLY A 14 -30.61 11.99 3.01
CA GLY A 14 -30.39 13.36 3.50
C GLY A 14 -30.43 13.50 5.02
N LYS A 15 -30.69 12.42 5.76
CA LYS A 15 -30.84 12.43 7.21
C LYS A 15 -29.78 11.58 7.90
N ILE A 16 -29.32 12.05 9.06
CA ILE A 16 -28.52 11.27 9.98
C ILE A 16 -29.48 10.52 10.89
N ASN A 17 -29.56 9.20 10.69
CA ASN A 17 -30.31 8.29 11.53
C ASN A 17 -29.36 7.73 12.60
N CYS A 18 -29.74 7.92 13.86
CA CYS A 18 -28.97 7.53 15.01
C CYS A 18 -29.75 6.53 15.86
N SER A 19 -29.07 5.53 16.40
CA SER A 19 -29.62 4.60 17.39
C SER A 19 -28.62 4.35 18.52
N VAL A 20 -29.14 4.26 19.75
CA VAL A 20 -28.38 3.87 20.95
C VAL A 20 -28.63 2.39 21.22
N LEU A 21 -27.61 1.57 21.11
CA LEU A 21 -27.67 0.14 21.42
C LEU A 21 -27.26 -0.07 22.88
N LEU A 22 -28.07 -0.79 23.64
CA LEU A 22 -27.84 -1.09 25.06
C LEU A 22 -27.40 -2.54 25.24
N ASN A 23 -26.59 -2.81 26.27
CA ASN A 23 -26.20 -4.16 26.68
C ASN A 23 -27.31 -4.90 27.47
N LYS A 24 -28.33 -4.17 27.94
CA LYS A 24 -29.50 -4.70 28.66
C LYS A 24 -30.72 -3.81 28.42
N ASN A 25 -31.91 -4.39 28.50
CA ASN A 25 -33.16 -3.62 28.52
C ASN A 25 -33.33 -2.90 29.84
N LEU A 26 -33.82 -1.66 29.80
CA LEU A 26 -33.99 -0.79 30.96
C LEU A 26 -35.35 -0.12 30.93
N GLU A 27 -36.15 -0.33 31.96
CA GLU A 27 -37.38 0.44 32.18
C GLU A 27 -37.04 1.88 32.60
N GLY A 28 -37.77 2.85 32.07
CA GLY A 28 -37.57 4.27 32.38
C GLY A 28 -36.33 4.91 31.74
N ALA A 29 -35.67 4.25 30.79
CA ALA A 29 -34.54 4.81 30.05
C ALA A 29 -34.95 6.03 29.21
N GLN A 30 -34.17 7.10 29.30
CA GLN A 30 -34.33 8.29 28.50
C GLN A 30 -33.06 8.62 27.73
N PHE A 31 -33.22 9.10 26.50
CA PHE A 31 -32.15 9.35 25.54
C PHE A 31 -32.15 10.78 25.05
N ALA A 32 -30.98 11.39 25.00
CA ALA A 32 -30.74 12.70 24.37
C ALA A 32 -29.64 12.58 23.31
N TYR A 33 -29.64 13.48 22.32
CA TYR A 33 -28.75 13.42 21.17
C TYR A 33 -28.19 14.80 20.84
N TYR A 34 -26.87 14.92 20.75
CA TYR A 34 -26.22 16.12 20.20
C TYR A 34 -25.62 15.80 18.84
N ILE A 35 -25.92 16.63 17.84
CA ILE A 35 -25.31 16.51 16.52
C ILE A 35 -24.19 17.53 16.42
N PHE A 36 -23.03 17.06 16.01
CA PHE A 36 -21.87 17.87 15.70
C PHE A 36 -21.60 17.82 14.19
N ARG A 37 -21.22 18.95 13.61
CA ARG A 37 -20.68 19.06 12.25
C ARG A 37 -19.33 19.78 12.35
N ASP A 38 -18.27 19.17 11.84
CA ASP A 38 -16.90 19.72 11.86
C ASP A 38 -16.43 20.12 13.28
N ASN A 39 -16.85 19.33 14.27
CA ASN A 39 -16.64 19.52 15.72
C ASN A 39 -17.42 20.68 16.36
N GLU A 40 -18.29 21.35 15.64
CA GLU A 40 -19.25 22.32 16.20
C GLU A 40 -20.60 21.65 16.46
N ARG A 41 -21.19 21.88 17.64
CA ARG A 41 -22.51 21.34 17.96
C ARG A 41 -23.59 22.16 17.26
N ILE A 42 -24.31 21.54 16.34
CA ILE A 42 -25.33 22.20 15.51
C ILE A 42 -26.77 21.87 15.93
N HIS A 43 -26.98 20.79 16.68
CA HIS A 43 -28.32 20.39 17.11
C HIS A 43 -28.31 19.69 18.48
N THR A 44 -29.42 19.84 19.21
CA THR A 44 -29.66 19.20 20.51
C THR A 44 -31.10 18.71 20.59
N SER A 45 -31.25 17.40 20.81
CA SER A 45 -32.51 16.76 21.14
C SER A 45 -32.48 16.30 22.60
N TRP A 46 -33.44 16.74 23.39
CA TRP A 46 -33.49 16.47 24.83
C TRP A 46 -34.08 15.08 25.14
N TYR A 47 -33.92 14.67 26.39
CA TYR A 47 -34.30 13.35 26.90
C TYR A 47 -35.73 12.93 26.51
N SER A 48 -35.83 11.83 25.77
CA SER A 48 -37.07 11.17 25.38
C SER A 48 -36.97 9.65 25.59
N SER A 49 -38.09 8.92 25.57
CA SER A 49 -38.06 7.46 25.65
C SER A 49 -37.55 6.75 24.38
N SER A 50 -37.23 7.50 23.31
CA SER A 50 -36.82 6.92 22.03
C SER A 50 -35.31 6.64 21.99
N PRO A 51 -34.88 5.38 21.81
CA PRO A 51 -33.47 5.03 21.59
C PRO A 51 -33.01 5.35 20.15
N SER A 52 -33.85 5.99 19.34
CA SER A 52 -33.52 6.41 17.97
C SER A 52 -33.87 7.88 17.72
N PHE A 53 -33.08 8.50 16.86
CA PHE A 53 -33.22 9.91 16.47
C PHE A 53 -32.85 10.10 15.00
N SER A 54 -33.55 11.00 14.31
CA SER A 54 -33.26 11.36 12.92
C SER A 54 -33.08 12.87 12.80
N PHE A 55 -31.99 13.29 12.18
CA PHE A 55 -31.67 14.70 11.92
C PHE A 55 -31.56 14.96 10.42
N ASP A 56 -32.31 15.92 9.90
CA ASP A 56 -32.16 16.34 8.50
C ASP A 56 -30.92 17.24 8.35
N THR A 57 -30.03 16.86 7.45
CA THR A 57 -28.80 17.64 7.19
C THR A 57 -29.06 18.87 6.35
N GLU A 58 -30.26 18.98 5.76
CA GLU A 58 -30.64 20.03 4.81
C GLU A 58 -29.64 20.15 3.65
N LYS A 59 -28.99 19.03 3.30
CA LYS A 59 -27.92 18.95 2.29
C LYS A 59 -26.68 19.79 2.59
N VAL A 60 -26.49 20.22 3.83
CA VAL A 60 -25.29 20.96 4.21
C VAL A 60 -24.12 19.97 4.37
N THR A 61 -22.98 20.29 3.75
CA THR A 61 -21.79 19.44 3.81
C THR A 61 -21.06 19.56 5.12
N GLY A 62 -20.35 18.50 5.51
CA GLY A 62 -19.46 18.49 6.67
C GLY A 62 -19.25 17.09 7.22
N ASP A 63 -18.35 16.95 8.19
CA ASP A 63 -18.17 15.70 8.92
C ASP A 63 -19.06 15.72 10.16
N TYR A 64 -20.11 14.90 10.12
CA TYR A 64 -21.07 14.80 11.20
C TYR A 64 -20.71 13.69 12.19
N HIS A 65 -21.05 13.87 13.46
CA HIS A 65 -21.14 12.78 14.42
C HIS A 65 -22.19 13.07 15.48
N VAL A 66 -22.71 12.01 16.10
CA VAL A 66 -23.75 12.10 17.12
C VAL A 66 -23.17 11.72 18.47
N VAL A 67 -23.49 12.48 19.50
CA VAL A 67 -23.23 12.10 20.90
C VAL A 67 -24.57 11.70 21.52
N GLY A 68 -24.69 10.43 21.88
CA GLY A 68 -25.86 9.89 22.56
C GLY A 68 -25.68 9.91 24.07
N PHE A 69 -26.74 10.29 24.79
CA PHE A 69 -26.79 10.34 26.24
C PHE A 69 -27.87 9.39 26.73
N LEU A 70 -27.60 8.60 27.76
CA LEU A 70 -28.56 7.74 28.44
C LEU A 70 -28.74 8.22 29.88
N ARG A 71 -29.99 8.38 30.29
CA ARG A 71 -30.40 8.66 31.67
C ARG A 71 -31.37 7.59 32.15
N VAL A 72 -31.10 7.03 33.33
CA VAL A 72 -31.99 6.13 34.07
C VAL A 72 -32.13 6.70 35.48
N GLU A 73 -33.28 6.55 36.11
CA GLU A 73 -33.52 7.09 37.45
C GLU A 73 -32.49 6.53 38.46
N LYS A 74 -31.88 7.40 39.26
CA LYS A 74 -30.87 7.08 40.29
C LYS A 74 -29.54 6.49 39.77
N GLU A 75 -29.31 6.51 38.45
CA GLU A 75 -28.04 6.13 37.81
C GLU A 75 -27.31 7.36 37.23
N PRO A 76 -25.97 7.34 37.14
CA PRO A 76 -25.22 8.39 36.45
C PRO A 76 -25.52 8.39 34.94
N ILE A 77 -25.48 9.58 34.33
CA ILE A 77 -25.68 9.73 32.87
C ILE A 77 -24.51 9.08 32.13
N GLU A 78 -24.82 8.22 31.18
CA GLU A 78 -23.84 7.60 30.29
C GLU A 78 -23.81 8.30 28.94
N ILE A 79 -22.62 8.44 28.35
CA ILE A 79 -22.39 9.21 27.12
C ILE A 79 -21.50 8.40 26.20
N GLU A 80 -21.86 8.32 24.92
CA GLU A 80 -21.04 7.66 23.90
C GLU A 80 -21.13 8.40 22.55
N LYS A 81 -20.06 8.36 21.76
CA LYS A 81 -20.01 9.02 20.44
C LYS A 81 -20.22 8.01 19.32
N SER A 82 -20.89 8.43 18.26
CA SER A 82 -21.00 7.66 17.02
C SER A 82 -19.70 7.68 16.21
N ASN A 83 -19.64 6.80 15.22
CA ASN A 83 -18.76 6.98 14.07
C ASN A 83 -19.01 8.34 13.40
N ARG A 84 -17.99 8.88 12.71
CA ARG A 84 -18.16 10.03 11.83
C ARG A 84 -18.91 9.64 10.56
N VAL A 85 -19.66 10.59 10.03
CA VAL A 85 -20.51 10.48 8.86
C VAL A 85 -20.24 11.70 7.98
N SER A 86 -19.51 11.52 6.87
CA SER A 86 -19.20 12.63 5.96
C SER A 86 -20.36 12.87 5.01
N VAL A 87 -20.92 14.08 5.04
CA VAL A 87 -21.93 14.55 4.08
C VAL A 87 -21.23 15.44 3.07
N ARG A 88 -21.27 15.05 1.80
CA ARG A 88 -20.68 15.80 0.68
C ARG A 88 -21.76 16.16 -0.33
N LEU A 89 -21.73 17.39 -0.83
CA LEU A 89 -22.50 17.81 -2.00
C LEU A 89 -21.70 17.32 -3.20
N TYR A 90 -22.17 16.28 -3.87
CA TYR A 90 -21.68 15.97 -5.19
C TYR A 90 -22.60 16.64 -6.20
N SER A 91 -22.06 17.57 -6.99
CA SER A 91 -22.69 17.96 -8.25
C SER A 91 -22.64 16.72 -9.13
N SER A 92 -23.79 16.05 -9.31
CA SER A 92 -23.93 15.00 -10.31
C SER A 92 -23.71 15.60 -11.69
N ILE A 93 -22.47 15.75 -12.12
CA ILE A 93 -22.17 15.97 -13.52
C ILE A 93 -22.47 14.62 -14.18
N ASN A 94 -23.61 14.59 -14.89
CA ASN A 94 -24.09 13.54 -15.78
C ASN A 94 -24.68 12.24 -15.16
N THR A 95 -25.74 12.36 -14.36
CA THR A 95 -26.71 11.24 -14.19
C THR A 95 -27.78 11.22 -15.28
N SER A 96 -27.93 12.27 -16.09
CA SER A 96 -28.73 12.22 -17.31
C SER A 96 -27.83 11.93 -18.50
N LEU A 97 -27.67 10.65 -18.87
CA LEU A 97 -27.36 10.36 -20.28
C LEU A 97 -28.48 11.02 -21.08
N SER A 98 -28.16 12.08 -21.82
CA SER A 98 -29.17 12.72 -22.66
C SER A 98 -29.68 11.69 -23.66
N GLN A 99 -30.98 11.72 -23.95
CA GLN A 99 -31.61 10.75 -24.86
C GLN A 99 -30.98 10.78 -26.27
N LYS A 100 -30.40 11.94 -26.65
CA LYS A 100 -29.58 12.13 -27.84
C LYS A 100 -28.26 11.34 -27.79
N VAL A 101 -27.54 11.40 -26.66
CA VAL A 101 -26.33 10.60 -26.41
C VAL A 101 -26.65 9.11 -26.43
N LEU A 102 -27.77 8.66 -25.87
CA LEU A 102 -28.16 7.24 -25.89
C LEU A 102 -28.44 6.72 -27.32
N GLN A 103 -29.04 7.55 -28.18
CA GLN A 103 -29.30 7.23 -29.59
C GLN A 103 -28.01 7.16 -30.41
N ASP A 104 -27.11 8.13 -30.21
CA ASP A 104 -25.79 8.16 -30.84
C ASP A 104 -24.93 6.95 -30.39
N LEU A 105 -24.96 6.63 -29.10
CA LEU A 105 -24.31 5.46 -28.49
C LEU A 105 -24.85 4.12 -29.02
N THR A 106 -26.15 4.03 -29.33
CA THR A 106 -26.77 2.83 -29.91
C THR A 106 -26.34 2.61 -31.36
N ALA A 107 -26.17 3.70 -32.13
CA ALA A 107 -25.62 3.65 -33.48
C ALA A 107 -24.13 3.26 -33.45
N GLU A 108 -23.35 3.86 -32.55
CA GLU A 108 -21.94 3.48 -32.34
C GLU A 108 -21.80 2.01 -31.90
N LEU A 109 -22.62 1.51 -30.98
CA LEU A 109 -22.66 0.09 -30.56
C LEU A 109 -22.71 -0.90 -31.74
N LYS A 110 -23.44 -0.56 -32.81
CA LYS A 110 -23.58 -1.40 -34.01
C LYS A 110 -22.38 -1.35 -34.95
N TYR A 111 -21.56 -0.29 -34.91
CA TYR A 111 -20.45 -0.05 -35.84
C TYR A 111 -19.05 -0.02 -35.18
N SER A 112 -18.96 0.11 -33.86
CA SER A 112 -17.73 0.33 -33.10
C SER A 112 -16.91 -0.95 -32.88
N PHE A 113 -17.55 -2.12 -32.83
CA PHE A 113 -16.87 -3.41 -32.62
C PHE A 113 -16.40 -4.09 -33.92
N SER A 114 -15.94 -3.30 -34.89
CA SER A 114 -15.57 -3.77 -36.24
C SER A 114 -14.12 -4.25 -36.39
N ARG A 115 -13.30 -4.19 -35.32
CA ARG A 115 -11.93 -4.73 -35.34
C ARG A 115 -11.86 -6.00 -34.49
N PRO A 116 -11.12 -7.05 -34.92
CA PRO A 116 -10.79 -8.16 -34.02
C PRO A 116 -10.13 -7.54 -32.79
N PHE A 117 -10.79 -7.70 -31.67
CA PHE A 117 -10.44 -6.98 -30.45
C PHE A 117 -8.99 -7.23 -30.08
N VAL A 118 -8.27 -6.16 -29.77
CA VAL A 118 -7.02 -6.27 -29.01
C VAL A 118 -7.42 -6.83 -27.65
N GLN A 119 -6.80 -7.93 -27.25
CA GLN A 119 -7.00 -8.56 -25.94
C GLN A 119 -6.96 -7.48 -24.85
N VAL A 120 -7.88 -7.55 -23.88
CA VAL A 120 -7.92 -6.60 -22.76
C VAL A 120 -6.52 -6.57 -22.11
N PRO A 121 -5.87 -5.40 -21.96
CA PRO A 121 -4.52 -5.34 -21.43
C PRO A 121 -4.49 -5.88 -20.01
N GLN A 122 -3.58 -6.82 -19.73
CA GLN A 122 -3.63 -7.63 -18.50
C GLN A 122 -5.02 -8.25 -18.31
N ASP A 123 -5.37 -9.18 -19.20
CA ASP A 123 -6.64 -9.88 -19.15
C ASP A 123 -6.83 -10.66 -17.83
N PHE A 124 -8.05 -11.11 -17.54
CA PHE A 124 -8.36 -11.79 -16.29
C PHE A 124 -7.91 -13.25 -16.31
N ASP A 125 -7.30 -13.71 -15.22
CA ASP A 125 -6.92 -15.12 -15.09
C ASP A 125 -8.19 -16.00 -15.03
N PRO A 126 -8.29 -17.07 -15.85
CA PRO A 126 -9.34 -18.06 -15.72
C PRO A 126 -9.32 -18.72 -14.33
N VAL A 127 -10.49 -19.08 -13.81
CA VAL A 127 -10.60 -19.72 -12.51
C VAL A 127 -10.01 -21.14 -12.59
N VAL A 128 -9.07 -21.43 -11.69
CA VAL A 128 -8.31 -22.70 -11.67
C VAL A 128 -9.18 -23.87 -11.21
N ASN A 129 -9.91 -23.71 -10.10
CA ASN A 129 -10.82 -24.74 -9.59
C ASN A 129 -12.24 -24.45 -10.07
N LYS A 130 -12.77 -25.34 -10.90
CA LYS A 130 -14.06 -25.20 -11.59
C LYS A 130 -15.19 -26.04 -10.96
N ASN A 131 -14.96 -26.59 -9.76
CA ASN A 131 -15.90 -27.50 -9.12
C ASN A 131 -17.02 -26.73 -8.39
N PHE A 132 -18.26 -27.14 -8.64
CA PHE A 132 -19.42 -26.74 -7.87
C PHE A 132 -19.55 -27.61 -6.62
N ASN A 133 -20.07 -27.05 -5.52
CA ASN A 133 -20.42 -27.83 -4.35
C ASN A 133 -21.70 -28.65 -4.61
N GLU A 134 -22.04 -29.57 -3.69
CA GLU A 134 -23.22 -30.45 -3.80
C GLU A 134 -24.54 -29.67 -3.95
N SER A 135 -24.57 -28.41 -3.51
CA SER A 135 -25.71 -27.50 -3.59
C SER A 135 -25.73 -26.66 -4.87
N GLY A 136 -24.79 -26.87 -5.81
CA GLY A 136 -24.73 -26.17 -7.09
C GLY A 136 -24.09 -24.78 -7.05
N PHE A 137 -23.36 -24.44 -5.99
CA PHE A 137 -22.66 -23.16 -5.86
C PHE A 137 -21.16 -23.27 -6.14
N PHE A 138 -20.63 -22.18 -6.67
CA PHE A 138 -19.24 -22.00 -7.04
C PHE A 138 -18.56 -20.98 -6.11
N HIS A 139 -17.40 -21.33 -5.55
CA HIS A 139 -16.62 -20.43 -4.70
C HIS A 139 -15.55 -19.72 -5.53
N VAL A 140 -15.74 -18.44 -5.82
CA VAL A 140 -14.80 -17.65 -6.61
C VAL A 140 -14.06 -16.64 -5.71
N PRO A 141 -12.73 -16.56 -5.76
CA PRO A 141 -11.99 -15.50 -5.07
C PRO A 141 -12.32 -14.14 -5.69
N LEU A 142 -12.49 -13.11 -4.86
CA LEU A 142 -12.66 -11.74 -5.32
C LEU A 142 -11.43 -11.25 -6.11
N ALA A 143 -10.25 -11.59 -5.60
CA ALA A 143 -8.94 -11.44 -6.24
C ALA A 143 -7.92 -12.36 -5.55
N LYS A 144 -6.69 -12.40 -6.06
CA LYS A 144 -5.60 -13.20 -5.47
C LYS A 144 -5.38 -12.78 -4.01
N TYR A 145 -5.35 -13.75 -3.09
CA TYR A 145 -5.21 -13.56 -1.63
C TYR A 145 -6.40 -12.92 -0.89
N TYR A 146 -7.54 -12.69 -1.57
CA TYR A 146 -8.73 -12.08 -0.98
C TYR A 146 -9.84 -13.10 -0.73
N GLU A 147 -10.88 -12.66 -0.03
CA GLU A 147 -12.00 -13.53 0.33
C GLU A 147 -12.68 -14.12 -0.90
N LYS A 148 -13.28 -15.30 -0.70
CA LYS A 148 -14.12 -15.95 -1.71
C LYS A 148 -15.57 -15.55 -1.50
N ILE A 149 -16.29 -15.39 -2.60
CA ILE A 149 -17.75 -15.28 -2.61
C ILE A 149 -18.33 -16.54 -3.23
N GLU A 150 -19.51 -16.90 -2.74
CA GLU A 150 -20.30 -18.01 -3.27
C GLU A 150 -21.23 -17.47 -4.35
N ILE A 151 -21.24 -18.11 -5.52
CA ILE A 151 -22.07 -17.75 -6.66
C ILE A 151 -22.66 -19.03 -7.27
N GLY A 152 -23.97 -19.08 -7.42
CA GLY A 152 -24.73 -20.09 -8.16
C GLY A 152 -25.88 -19.42 -8.91
N GLU A 153 -26.72 -20.21 -9.58
CA GLU A 153 -27.92 -19.68 -10.22
C GLU A 153 -28.79 -18.89 -9.22
N LEU A 154 -29.21 -17.68 -9.60
CA LEU A 154 -30.07 -16.79 -8.80
C LEU A 154 -29.45 -16.26 -7.50
N THR A 155 -28.12 -16.36 -7.33
CA THR A 155 -27.46 -15.83 -6.14
C THR A 155 -27.62 -14.31 -6.03
N ARG A 156 -28.10 -13.84 -4.88
CA ARG A 156 -28.18 -12.41 -4.57
C ARG A 156 -26.88 -11.95 -3.93
N ILE A 157 -26.11 -11.16 -4.67
CA ILE A 157 -24.87 -10.55 -4.17
C ILE A 157 -25.24 -9.37 -3.27
N ASP A 158 -24.78 -9.38 -2.01
CA ASP A 158 -24.81 -8.21 -1.15
C ASP A 158 -23.67 -7.25 -1.53
N TRP A 159 -23.98 -6.26 -2.37
CA TRP A 159 -23.03 -5.25 -2.82
C TRP A 159 -22.55 -4.30 -1.73
N ARG A 160 -23.18 -4.30 -0.54
CA ARG A 160 -22.75 -3.53 0.64
C ARG A 160 -22.15 -4.43 1.73
N ARG A 161 -21.79 -5.67 1.37
CA ARG A 161 -21.17 -6.65 2.27
C ARG A 161 -19.96 -6.02 2.99
N LYS A 162 -19.92 -6.25 4.30
CA LYS A 162 -18.75 -5.97 5.12
C LYS A 162 -17.96 -7.26 5.30
N PHE A 163 -16.65 -7.13 5.28
CA PHE A 163 -15.71 -8.23 5.43
C PHE A 163 -14.96 -8.06 6.75
N GLU A 164 -14.65 -9.17 7.41
CA GLU A 164 -14.01 -9.13 8.73
C GLU A 164 -12.53 -8.72 8.62
N ALA A 165 -11.83 -9.28 7.62
CA ALA A 165 -10.44 -8.98 7.34
C ALA A 165 -10.32 -8.12 6.07
N SER A 166 -9.36 -7.17 6.06
CA SER A 166 -9.01 -6.36 4.87
C SER A 166 -10.23 -5.72 4.18
N ASN A 167 -11.19 -5.23 4.97
CA ASN A 167 -12.52 -4.84 4.49
C ASN A 167 -12.49 -3.93 3.26
N ASN A 168 -11.68 -2.87 3.30
CA ASN A 168 -11.59 -1.92 2.20
C ASN A 168 -11.16 -2.58 0.88
N SER A 169 -10.16 -3.47 0.92
CA SER A 169 -9.67 -4.18 -0.26
C SER A 169 -10.70 -5.20 -0.77
N ASN A 170 -11.35 -5.96 0.10
CA ASN A 170 -12.40 -6.89 -0.30
C ASN A 170 -13.60 -6.16 -0.93
N VAL A 171 -14.04 -5.04 -0.35
CA VAL A 171 -15.11 -4.20 -0.94
C VAL A 171 -14.69 -3.64 -2.30
N MET A 172 -13.46 -3.14 -2.44
CA MET A 172 -12.91 -2.65 -3.71
C MET A 172 -12.98 -3.73 -4.79
N TRP A 173 -12.51 -4.95 -4.50
CA TRP A 173 -12.51 -6.07 -5.44
C TRP A 173 -13.92 -6.59 -5.76
N LEU A 174 -14.82 -6.68 -4.78
CA LEU A 174 -16.23 -7.02 -5.01
C LEU A 174 -16.86 -6.06 -6.01
N LEU A 175 -16.74 -4.75 -5.75
CA LEU A 175 -17.35 -3.72 -6.60
C LEU A 175 -16.62 -3.58 -7.95
N SER A 176 -15.37 -4.02 -8.06
CA SER A 176 -14.61 -3.99 -9.33
C SER A 176 -15.13 -4.96 -10.39
N LEU A 177 -15.94 -5.95 -9.99
CA LEU A 177 -16.38 -7.07 -10.82
C LEU A 177 -15.24 -7.95 -11.37
N ASN A 178 -14.04 -7.89 -10.77
CA ASN A 178 -12.89 -8.70 -11.18
C ASN A 178 -13.24 -10.20 -11.30
N PHE A 179 -13.97 -10.75 -10.33
CA PHE A 179 -14.41 -12.14 -10.35
C PHE A 179 -15.28 -12.46 -11.59
N ALA A 180 -16.12 -11.52 -12.06
CA ALA A 180 -16.92 -11.70 -13.28
C ALA A 180 -16.03 -11.70 -14.53
N GLY A 181 -14.97 -10.89 -14.55
CA GLY A 181 -13.92 -10.95 -15.59
C GLY A 181 -13.23 -12.32 -15.63
N CYS A 182 -12.90 -12.90 -14.47
CA CYS A 182 -12.35 -14.26 -14.38
C CYS A 182 -13.33 -15.32 -14.90
N LEU A 183 -14.63 -15.20 -14.60
CA LEU A 183 -15.67 -16.11 -15.12
C LEU A 183 -15.78 -16.01 -16.65
N LEU A 184 -15.76 -14.80 -17.22
CA LEU A 184 -15.75 -14.61 -18.68
C LEU A 184 -14.53 -15.27 -19.34
N SER A 185 -13.34 -15.11 -18.75
CA SER A 185 -12.11 -15.77 -19.22
C SER A 185 -12.19 -17.29 -19.10
N THR A 186 -12.83 -17.77 -18.05
CA THR A 186 -13.09 -19.21 -17.84
C THR A 186 -14.01 -19.77 -18.92
N PHE A 187 -15.06 -19.04 -19.28
CA PHE A 187 -15.92 -19.38 -20.41
C PHE A 187 -15.14 -19.40 -21.73
N GLU A 188 -14.29 -18.42 -22.01
CA GLU A 188 -13.53 -18.38 -23.26
C GLU A 188 -12.63 -19.62 -23.44
N VAL A 189 -12.01 -20.08 -22.34
CA VAL A 189 -11.14 -21.27 -22.35
C VAL A 189 -11.93 -22.57 -22.35
N SER A 190 -12.99 -22.69 -21.54
CA SER A 190 -13.72 -23.95 -21.35
C SER A 190 -14.87 -24.17 -22.34
N LYS A 191 -15.42 -23.08 -22.87
CA LYS A 191 -16.69 -23.01 -23.61
C LYS A 191 -17.92 -23.54 -22.84
N ASP A 192 -17.82 -23.66 -21.52
CA ASP A 192 -18.95 -24.10 -20.67
C ASP A 192 -19.90 -22.92 -20.38
N PRO A 193 -21.15 -22.95 -20.87
CA PRO A 193 -22.09 -21.82 -20.79
C PRO A 193 -22.45 -21.42 -19.36
N VAL A 194 -22.24 -22.29 -18.35
CA VAL A 194 -22.51 -21.96 -16.95
C VAL A 194 -21.68 -20.75 -16.52
N PHE A 195 -20.40 -20.66 -16.93
CA PHE A 195 -19.55 -19.53 -16.53
C PHE A 195 -19.99 -18.21 -17.17
N LEU A 196 -20.47 -18.24 -18.42
CA LEU A 196 -21.06 -17.06 -19.05
C LEU A 196 -22.34 -16.64 -18.32
N SER A 197 -23.22 -17.59 -18.01
CA SER A 197 -24.47 -17.34 -17.27
C SER A 197 -24.21 -16.69 -15.90
N LEU A 198 -23.27 -17.23 -15.12
CA LEU A 198 -22.89 -16.67 -13.81
C LEU A 198 -22.29 -15.26 -13.93
N ALA A 199 -21.45 -15.02 -14.94
CA ALA A 199 -20.90 -13.68 -15.20
C ALA A 199 -22.00 -12.69 -15.58
N THR A 200 -22.90 -13.07 -16.49
CA THR A 200 -24.03 -12.24 -16.93
C THR A 200 -24.95 -11.88 -15.77
N GLN A 201 -25.35 -12.86 -14.94
CA GLN A 201 -26.20 -12.63 -13.77
C GLN A 201 -25.53 -11.68 -12.76
N SER A 202 -24.22 -11.85 -12.53
CA SER A 202 -23.46 -10.98 -11.62
C SER A 202 -23.40 -9.54 -12.13
N ILE A 203 -23.14 -9.35 -13.43
CA ILE A 203 -23.10 -8.03 -14.07
C ILE A 203 -24.49 -7.38 -14.04
N GLU A 204 -25.55 -8.11 -14.38
CA GLU A 204 -26.92 -7.60 -14.35
C GLU A 204 -27.36 -7.20 -12.92
N SER A 205 -26.99 -7.99 -11.92
CA SER A 205 -27.21 -7.67 -10.51
C SER A 205 -26.52 -6.36 -10.10
N PHE A 206 -25.27 -6.17 -10.53
CA PHE A 206 -24.52 -4.93 -10.27
C PHE A 206 -25.16 -3.73 -10.96
N LEU A 207 -25.52 -3.87 -12.25
CA LEU A 207 -26.18 -2.82 -13.02
C LEU A 207 -27.49 -2.38 -12.36
N THR A 208 -28.26 -3.34 -11.84
CA THR A 208 -29.47 -3.08 -11.06
C THR A 208 -29.15 -2.32 -9.76
N PHE A 209 -28.10 -2.71 -9.04
CA PHE A 209 -27.68 -2.06 -7.81
C PHE A 209 -27.32 -0.58 -8.00
N VAL A 210 -26.59 -0.24 -9.07
CA VAL A 210 -26.13 1.14 -9.34
C VAL A 210 -27.17 2.04 -10.02
N THR A 211 -28.43 1.61 -10.11
CA THR A 211 -29.53 2.43 -10.65
C THR A 211 -29.92 3.58 -9.72
N THR A 212 -29.67 3.47 -8.41
CA THR A 212 -29.96 4.54 -7.45
C THR A 212 -28.77 5.48 -7.25
N PRO A 213 -28.99 6.80 -7.07
CA PRO A 213 -27.91 7.75 -6.80
C PRO A 213 -27.06 7.39 -5.57
N GLU A 214 -27.68 6.87 -4.51
CA GLU A 214 -27.00 6.52 -3.25
C GLU A 214 -26.05 5.34 -3.41
N ASN A 215 -26.44 4.32 -4.18
CA ASN A 215 -25.58 3.18 -4.45
C ASN A 215 -24.45 3.56 -5.39
N ARG A 216 -24.72 4.42 -6.37
CA ARG A 216 -23.69 4.96 -7.27
C ARG A 216 -22.62 5.73 -6.50
N LEU A 217 -23.04 6.65 -5.62
CA LEU A 217 -22.13 7.39 -4.76
C LEU A 217 -21.30 6.46 -3.86
N TYR A 218 -21.93 5.42 -3.30
CA TYR A 218 -21.23 4.43 -2.51
C TYR A 218 -20.11 3.76 -3.31
N VAL A 219 -20.39 3.28 -4.53
CA VAL A 219 -19.43 2.59 -5.39
C VAL A 219 -18.23 3.47 -5.77
N GLU A 220 -18.43 4.78 -5.91
CA GLU A 220 -17.39 5.74 -6.28
C GLU A 220 -16.57 6.26 -5.09
N SER A 221 -17.14 6.22 -3.87
CA SER A 221 -16.53 6.81 -2.67
C SER A 221 -15.79 5.82 -1.77
N ILE A 222 -15.75 4.54 -2.14
CA ILE A 222 -14.93 3.54 -1.45
C ILE A 222 -13.44 3.88 -1.54
N ALA A 223 -12.64 3.37 -0.59
CA ALA A 223 -11.19 3.41 -0.72
C ALA A 223 -10.76 2.75 -2.04
N SER A 224 -9.97 3.47 -2.84
CA SER A 224 -9.53 3.03 -4.16
C SER A 224 -10.69 2.78 -5.15
N GLY A 225 -11.75 3.60 -5.08
CA GLY A 225 -12.87 3.57 -6.03
C GLY A 225 -12.47 3.87 -7.48
N ASP A 226 -11.36 4.56 -7.68
CA ASP A 226 -10.72 4.80 -8.97
C ASP A 226 -10.19 3.50 -9.61
N HIS A 227 -9.39 2.74 -8.86
CA HIS A 227 -8.94 1.41 -9.25
C HIS A 227 -10.13 0.47 -9.50
N SER A 228 -11.12 0.46 -8.60
CA SER A 228 -12.35 -0.34 -8.78
C SER A 228 -13.05 -0.02 -10.10
N THR A 229 -13.16 1.27 -10.45
CA THR A 229 -13.80 1.73 -11.69
C THR A 229 -12.98 1.38 -12.93
N ALA A 230 -11.65 1.54 -12.89
CA ALA A 230 -10.76 1.16 -13.99
C ALA A 230 -10.86 -0.35 -14.30
N THR A 231 -10.93 -1.20 -13.27
CA THR A 231 -11.13 -2.64 -13.43
C THR A 231 -12.53 -2.96 -13.99
N ARG A 232 -13.60 -2.29 -13.53
CA ARG A 232 -14.96 -2.44 -14.10
C ARG A 232 -15.00 -2.14 -15.58
N VAL A 233 -14.33 -1.08 -16.03
CA VAL A 233 -14.23 -0.73 -17.46
C VAL A 233 -13.69 -1.91 -18.27
N LYS A 234 -12.62 -2.56 -17.79
CA LYS A 234 -12.04 -3.75 -18.43
C LYS A 234 -13.01 -4.93 -18.46
N VAL A 235 -13.73 -5.18 -17.36
CA VAL A 235 -14.76 -6.24 -17.29
C VAL A 235 -15.88 -6.00 -18.32
N PHE A 236 -16.37 -4.76 -18.42
CA PHE A 236 -17.42 -4.42 -19.37
C PHE A 236 -16.96 -4.52 -20.83
N ILE A 237 -15.73 -4.10 -21.14
CA ILE A 237 -15.14 -4.34 -22.46
C ILE A 237 -15.12 -5.84 -22.76
N LYS A 238 -14.61 -6.66 -21.83
CA LYS A 238 -14.56 -8.12 -22.00
C LYS A 238 -15.94 -8.75 -22.19
N TYR A 239 -16.93 -8.32 -21.41
CA TYR A 239 -18.29 -8.83 -21.57
C TYR A 239 -18.85 -8.55 -22.97
N LEU A 240 -18.66 -7.33 -23.47
CA LEU A 240 -19.10 -6.94 -24.81
C LEU A 240 -18.37 -7.71 -25.91
N GLN A 241 -17.09 -8.06 -25.71
CA GLN A 241 -16.30 -8.92 -26.60
C GLN A 241 -16.85 -10.33 -26.67
N VAL A 242 -16.99 -10.98 -25.51
CA VAL A 242 -17.44 -12.38 -25.40
C VAL A 242 -18.85 -12.58 -25.94
N THR A 243 -19.71 -11.56 -25.82
CA THR A 243 -21.13 -11.61 -26.23
C THR A 243 -21.42 -10.93 -27.57
N GLN A 244 -20.39 -10.56 -28.34
CA GLN A 244 -20.55 -9.80 -29.58
C GLN A 244 -21.42 -10.54 -30.61
N ASP A 245 -21.22 -11.86 -30.73
CA ASP A 245 -21.81 -12.76 -31.72
C ASP A 245 -23.04 -13.51 -31.19
N SER A 246 -23.38 -13.33 -29.91
CA SER A 246 -24.53 -13.98 -29.28
C SER A 246 -25.85 -13.42 -29.80
N GLU A 247 -26.85 -14.29 -29.98
CA GLU A 247 -28.20 -13.95 -30.45
C GLU A 247 -28.97 -13.01 -29.50
N VAL A 248 -30.22 -12.70 -29.88
CA VAL A 248 -31.17 -11.72 -29.31
C VAL A 248 -31.19 -11.64 -27.77
N GLU A 249 -30.93 -12.74 -27.07
CA GLU A 249 -31.00 -12.87 -25.61
C GLU A 249 -30.05 -11.93 -24.85
N CYS A 250 -28.86 -11.62 -25.40
CA CYS A 250 -27.91 -10.71 -24.74
C CYS A 250 -28.11 -9.22 -25.10
N LYS A 251 -28.99 -8.88 -26.05
CA LYS A 251 -29.07 -7.51 -26.60
C LYS A 251 -29.46 -6.47 -25.56
N GLY A 252 -30.38 -6.79 -24.64
CA GLY A 252 -30.82 -5.88 -23.59
C GLY A 252 -29.72 -5.54 -22.60
N ILE A 253 -29.04 -6.57 -22.07
CA ILE A 253 -27.95 -6.42 -21.10
C ILE A 253 -26.75 -5.73 -21.74
N ARG A 254 -26.39 -6.06 -23.00
CA ARG A 254 -25.28 -5.39 -23.70
C ARG A 254 -25.44 -3.88 -23.79
N LEU A 255 -26.66 -3.39 -24.04
CA LEU A 255 -26.94 -1.95 -24.04
C LEU A 255 -26.72 -1.34 -22.64
N GLN A 256 -27.19 -2.01 -21.58
CA GLN A 256 -26.99 -1.54 -20.20
C GLN A 256 -25.50 -1.52 -19.82
N VAL A 257 -24.75 -2.57 -20.16
CA VAL A 257 -23.29 -2.65 -19.96
C VAL A 257 -22.59 -1.51 -20.68
N PHE A 258 -22.97 -1.22 -21.92
CA PHE A 258 -22.37 -0.12 -22.68
C PHE A 258 -22.67 1.25 -22.06
N CYS A 259 -23.92 1.48 -21.61
CA CYS A 259 -24.28 2.72 -20.91
C CYS A 259 -23.47 2.91 -19.62
N GLU A 260 -23.28 1.84 -18.85
CA GLU A 260 -22.49 1.90 -17.62
C GLU A 260 -20.98 2.03 -17.89
N LEU A 261 -20.47 1.38 -18.95
CA LEU A 261 -19.11 1.59 -19.44
C LEU A 261 -18.87 3.06 -19.79
N TYR A 262 -19.73 3.66 -20.62
CA TYR A 262 -19.64 5.08 -20.98
C TYR A 262 -19.61 5.97 -19.74
N ARG A 263 -20.47 5.70 -18.76
CA ARG A 263 -20.50 6.44 -17.50
C ARG A 263 -19.20 6.32 -16.71
N CYS A 264 -18.64 5.11 -16.62
CA CYS A 264 -17.35 4.89 -15.98
C CYS A 264 -16.24 5.67 -16.70
N LEU A 265 -16.25 5.72 -18.03
CA LEU A 265 -15.28 6.50 -18.81
C LEU A 265 -15.42 8.01 -18.56
N GLU A 266 -16.64 8.54 -18.50
CA GLU A 266 -16.86 9.94 -18.12
C GLU A 266 -16.32 10.24 -16.73
N TRP A 267 -16.60 9.36 -15.75
CA TRP A 267 -16.11 9.52 -14.38
C TRP A 267 -14.58 9.48 -14.30
N LEU A 268 -13.93 8.51 -14.96
CA LEU A 268 -12.47 8.39 -15.03
C LEU A 268 -11.81 9.55 -15.79
N SER A 269 -12.53 10.13 -16.77
CA SER A 269 -12.03 11.25 -17.56
C SER A 269 -12.04 12.59 -16.80
N SER A 270 -12.72 12.68 -15.65
CA SER A 270 -12.70 13.88 -14.79
C SER A 270 -11.37 13.99 -14.02
N ASP A 271 -10.80 15.20 -13.96
CA ASP A 271 -9.58 15.47 -13.16
C ASP A 271 -9.87 15.33 -11.65
N ASP A 272 -11.11 15.56 -11.21
CA ASP A 272 -11.51 15.44 -9.79
C ASP A 272 -11.40 14.00 -9.26
N ASN A 273 -11.42 13.02 -10.15
CA ASN A 273 -11.37 11.59 -9.83
C ASN A 273 -9.99 10.97 -10.16
N PHE A 274 -9.02 11.78 -10.57
CA PHE A 274 -7.69 11.33 -10.98
C PHE A 274 -6.65 11.56 -9.89
N HIS A 275 -5.89 10.51 -9.55
CA HIS A 275 -4.80 10.58 -8.59
C HIS A 275 -3.44 10.35 -9.28
N GLU A 276 -2.43 11.12 -8.90
CA GLU A 276 -1.08 11.02 -9.48
C GLU A 276 -0.25 9.89 -8.84
N ASN A 277 -0.71 8.65 -9.00
CA ASN A 277 -0.08 7.43 -8.49
C ASN A 277 -0.34 6.25 -9.45
N ASN A 278 0.01 5.03 -9.03
CA ASN A 278 -0.25 3.83 -9.82
C ASN A 278 -1.74 3.61 -10.17
N HIS A 279 -2.70 4.03 -9.34
CA HIS A 279 -4.13 3.95 -9.69
C HIS A 279 -4.47 4.88 -10.85
N GLY A 280 -3.95 6.10 -10.87
CA GLY A 280 -4.13 7.02 -12.00
C GLY A 280 -3.63 6.43 -13.31
N LEU A 281 -2.51 5.70 -13.29
CA LEU A 281 -2.02 4.99 -14.47
C LEU A 281 -2.98 3.87 -14.91
N MET A 282 -3.54 3.11 -13.98
CA MET A 282 -4.58 2.11 -14.30
C MET A 282 -5.83 2.74 -14.93
N CYS A 283 -6.26 3.89 -14.41
CA CYS A 283 -7.37 4.67 -14.97
C CYS A 283 -7.07 5.09 -16.42
N ASN A 284 -5.85 5.55 -16.70
CA ASN A 284 -5.45 5.90 -18.06
C ASN A 284 -5.36 4.67 -18.98
N ILE A 285 -4.82 3.54 -18.51
CA ILE A 285 -4.82 2.28 -19.26
C ILE A 285 -6.26 1.87 -19.63
N ALA A 286 -7.20 1.98 -18.70
CA ALA A 286 -8.62 1.69 -18.94
C ALA A 286 -9.23 2.64 -19.99
N LEU A 287 -8.95 3.94 -19.92
CA LEU A 287 -9.37 4.93 -20.91
C LEU A 287 -8.77 4.65 -22.30
N ALA A 288 -7.47 4.34 -22.39
CA ALA A 288 -6.81 3.97 -23.63
C ALA A 288 -7.38 2.69 -24.24
N ALA A 289 -7.58 1.64 -23.43
CA ALA A 289 -8.16 0.39 -23.88
C ALA A 289 -9.59 0.60 -24.40
N ALA A 290 -10.42 1.34 -23.66
CA ALA A 290 -11.77 1.68 -24.08
C ALA A 290 -11.79 2.51 -25.36
N SER A 291 -10.87 3.48 -25.52
CA SER A 291 -10.79 4.32 -26.72
C SER A 291 -10.63 3.49 -28.01
N ARG A 292 -9.91 2.36 -27.91
CA ARG A 292 -9.68 1.44 -29.04
C ARG A 292 -10.91 0.60 -29.41
N CYS A 293 -11.92 0.55 -28.55
CA CYS A 293 -13.20 -0.09 -28.84
C CYS A 293 -14.11 0.78 -29.72
N PHE A 294 -13.79 2.07 -29.90
CA PHE A 294 -14.56 2.98 -30.75
C PHE A 294 -13.94 3.09 -32.16
N SER A 295 -14.79 3.42 -33.14
CA SER A 295 -14.34 3.65 -34.52
C SER A 295 -13.29 4.77 -34.61
N LEU A 296 -12.40 4.71 -35.61
CA LEU A 296 -11.34 5.71 -35.82
C LEU A 296 -11.86 7.15 -35.90
N SER A 297 -13.06 7.34 -36.45
CA SER A 297 -13.68 8.66 -36.62
C SER A 297 -14.46 9.15 -35.40
N SER A 298 -14.71 8.31 -34.39
CA SER A 298 -15.51 8.67 -33.21
C SER A 298 -14.85 9.76 -32.37
N ASP A 299 -15.62 10.76 -31.95
CA ASP A 299 -15.13 11.80 -31.06
C ASP A 299 -14.88 11.28 -29.64
N LEU A 300 -15.60 10.22 -29.22
CA LEU A 300 -15.34 9.54 -27.94
C LEU A 300 -13.95 8.88 -27.93
N ARG A 301 -13.55 8.27 -29.05
CA ARG A 301 -12.20 7.75 -29.21
C ARG A 301 -11.17 8.86 -28.98
N LYS A 302 -11.30 9.98 -29.71
CA LYS A 302 -10.36 11.11 -29.62
C LYS A 302 -10.29 11.66 -28.20
N LYS A 303 -11.44 11.82 -27.53
CA LYS A 303 -11.54 12.30 -26.14
C LYS A 303 -10.78 11.41 -25.17
N TYR A 304 -11.16 10.14 -25.05
CA TYR A 304 -10.60 9.26 -24.03
C TYR A 304 -9.13 8.91 -24.31
N TYR A 305 -8.78 8.74 -25.58
CA TYR A 305 -7.39 8.55 -25.98
C TYR A 305 -6.55 9.78 -25.60
N GLY A 306 -6.96 10.99 -26.00
CA GLY A 306 -6.22 12.22 -25.73
C GLY A 306 -5.99 12.49 -24.24
N ILE A 307 -7.01 12.27 -23.40
CA ILE A 307 -6.91 12.39 -21.94
C ILE A 307 -5.90 11.37 -21.40
N SER A 308 -6.04 10.11 -21.81
CA SER A 308 -5.17 9.03 -21.37
C SER A 308 -3.70 9.27 -21.70
N ILE A 309 -3.39 9.66 -22.94
CA ILE A 309 -2.01 9.97 -23.36
C ILE A 309 -1.45 11.14 -22.56
N SER A 310 -2.17 12.26 -22.53
CA SER A 310 -1.73 13.49 -21.85
C SER A 310 -1.43 13.24 -20.37
N ARG A 311 -2.32 12.54 -19.66
CA ARG A 311 -2.12 12.21 -18.25
C ARG A 311 -0.98 11.21 -18.04
N THR A 312 -0.87 10.19 -18.88
CA THR A 312 0.17 9.15 -18.73
C THR A 312 1.58 9.70 -18.91
N LEU A 313 1.79 10.56 -19.92
CA LEU A 313 3.08 11.19 -20.17
C LEU A 313 3.49 12.09 -18.98
N LYS A 314 2.58 12.93 -18.49
CA LYS A 314 2.82 13.77 -17.29
C LYS A 314 3.08 12.93 -16.05
N LEU A 315 2.33 11.84 -15.87
CA LEU A 315 2.48 10.95 -14.73
C LEU A 315 3.85 10.27 -14.73
N ALA A 316 4.40 9.88 -15.88
CA ALA A 316 5.71 9.22 -15.97
C ALA A 316 6.85 10.09 -15.46
N GLU A 317 6.82 11.38 -15.79
CA GLU A 317 7.81 12.37 -15.32
C GLU A 317 7.77 12.57 -13.80
N LYS A 318 6.58 12.41 -13.20
CA LYS A 318 6.39 12.47 -11.76
C LYS A 318 6.77 11.15 -11.09
N ALA A 319 6.31 10.03 -11.64
CA ALA A 319 6.42 8.69 -11.05
C ALA A 319 7.88 8.27 -10.84
N PHE A 320 8.76 8.55 -11.81
CA PHE A 320 10.18 8.16 -11.74
C PHE A 320 11.10 9.37 -11.60
N CYS A 321 12.10 9.26 -10.73
CA CYS A 321 13.10 10.31 -10.55
C CYS A 321 14.14 10.32 -11.67
N LYS A 322 15.04 11.31 -11.62
CA LYS A 322 16.21 11.37 -12.52
C LYS A 322 17.15 10.20 -12.34
N ASP A 323 17.17 9.59 -11.17
CA ASP A 323 17.98 8.41 -10.85
C ASP A 323 17.23 7.12 -11.24
N GLY A 324 16.00 7.23 -11.74
CA GLY A 324 15.19 6.14 -12.28
C GLY A 324 14.25 5.47 -11.30
N LEU A 325 14.42 5.62 -9.98
CA LEU A 325 13.51 5.01 -9.00
C LEU A 325 12.14 5.67 -8.92
N CYS A 326 11.16 4.88 -8.47
CA CYS A 326 9.77 5.30 -8.32
C CYS A 326 9.57 6.09 -7.01
N ASN A 327 8.60 7.00 -6.99
CA ASN A 327 8.32 7.88 -5.86
C ASN A 327 7.54 7.25 -4.70
N GLU A 328 7.09 6.01 -4.85
CA GLU A 328 6.32 5.26 -3.84
C GLU A 328 7.22 4.56 -2.81
N ASN A 329 8.53 4.87 -2.81
CA ASN A 329 9.52 4.46 -1.81
C ASN A 329 9.65 2.94 -1.60
N THR A 330 9.13 2.14 -2.53
CA THR A 330 9.04 0.68 -2.42
C THR A 330 9.52 0.08 -3.75
N ILE A 331 10.42 -0.90 -3.70
CA ILE A 331 10.96 -1.53 -4.93
C ILE A 331 9.88 -2.38 -5.63
N GLY A 332 8.97 -2.98 -4.87
CA GLY A 332 7.81 -3.68 -5.43
C GLY A 332 6.90 -2.78 -6.25
N TYR A 333 6.51 -1.61 -5.73
CA TYR A 333 5.71 -0.63 -6.47
C TYR A 333 6.47 0.00 -7.63
N HIS A 334 7.81 0.10 -7.56
CA HIS A 334 8.61 0.48 -8.72
C HIS A 334 8.44 -0.51 -9.88
N ASN A 335 8.61 -1.82 -9.62
CA ASN A 335 8.43 -2.85 -10.63
C ASN A 335 6.97 -2.91 -11.13
N TYR A 336 5.99 -2.72 -10.23
CA TYR A 336 4.58 -2.68 -10.61
C TYR A 336 4.26 -1.51 -11.55
N ASN A 337 4.72 -0.29 -11.23
CA ASN A 337 4.58 0.86 -12.12
C ASN A 337 5.24 0.60 -13.48
N LEU A 338 6.45 0.03 -13.51
CA LEU A 338 7.14 -0.32 -14.76
C LEU A 338 6.30 -1.26 -15.64
N GLN A 339 5.66 -2.26 -15.03
CA GLN A 339 4.75 -3.18 -15.73
C GLN A 339 3.52 -2.46 -16.28
N LEU A 340 2.91 -1.56 -15.51
CA LEU A 340 1.76 -0.77 -15.97
C LEU A 340 2.14 0.13 -17.16
N TYR A 341 3.30 0.77 -17.12
CA TYR A 341 3.80 1.56 -18.25
C TYR A 341 4.07 0.69 -19.48
N GLN A 342 4.59 -0.53 -19.31
CA GLN A 342 4.74 -1.46 -20.43
C GLN A 342 3.38 -1.82 -21.04
N VAL A 343 2.38 -2.14 -20.19
CA VAL A 343 1.01 -2.44 -20.63
C VAL A 343 0.39 -1.27 -21.38
N PHE A 344 0.65 -0.04 -20.94
CA PHE A 344 0.23 1.14 -21.65
C PHE A 344 0.94 1.28 -23.01
N CYS A 345 2.24 1.03 -23.09
CA CYS A 345 2.97 1.04 -24.35
C CYS A 345 2.49 -0.05 -25.33
N ASP A 346 2.12 -1.22 -24.83
CA ASP A 346 1.59 -2.33 -25.64
C ASP A 346 0.22 -2.00 -26.26
N LEU A 347 -0.48 -0.99 -25.74
CA LEU A 347 -1.69 -0.46 -26.37
C LEU A 347 -1.39 0.41 -27.58
N LEU A 348 -0.19 0.96 -27.73
CA LEU A 348 0.16 1.91 -28.80
C LEU A 348 0.55 1.17 -30.08
N ASP A 349 0.24 1.75 -31.24
CA ASP A 349 0.74 1.24 -32.52
C ASP A 349 2.18 1.70 -32.80
N ALA A 350 2.78 1.14 -33.87
CA ALA A 350 4.18 1.40 -34.19
C ALA A 350 4.46 2.88 -34.52
N GLU A 351 3.52 3.58 -35.16
CA GLU A 351 3.67 5.00 -35.49
C GLU A 351 3.62 5.83 -34.20
N GLU A 352 2.63 5.57 -33.34
CA GLU A 352 2.49 6.18 -32.01
C GLU A 352 3.77 5.98 -31.18
N LEU A 353 4.29 4.75 -31.08
CA LEU A 353 5.50 4.45 -30.34
C LEU A 353 6.74 5.22 -30.83
N THR A 354 6.80 5.55 -32.13
CA THR A 354 7.93 6.30 -32.71
C THR A 354 7.78 7.82 -32.61
N SER A 355 6.66 8.33 -32.11
CA SER A 355 6.46 9.77 -31.95
C SER A 355 7.48 10.38 -30.95
N PRO A 356 7.85 11.66 -31.11
CA PRO A 356 8.72 12.36 -30.16
C PRO A 356 8.19 12.33 -28.72
N GLU A 357 6.88 12.38 -28.50
CA GLU A 357 6.30 12.39 -27.15
C GLU A 357 6.56 11.07 -26.42
N PHE A 358 6.40 9.94 -27.12
CA PHE A 358 6.66 8.61 -26.55
C PHE A 358 8.15 8.27 -26.47
N SER A 359 9.01 8.97 -27.21
CA SER A 359 10.46 8.83 -27.05
C SER A 359 10.93 9.17 -25.63
N ASN A 360 10.39 10.24 -25.02
CA ASN A 360 10.70 10.60 -23.65
C ASN A 360 10.18 9.56 -22.64
N LEU A 361 8.95 9.07 -22.84
CA LEU A 361 8.38 8.00 -22.01
C LEU A 361 9.27 6.75 -22.01
N ARG A 362 9.72 6.30 -23.19
CA ARG A 362 10.64 5.15 -23.30
C ARG A 362 11.96 5.39 -22.59
N ASN A 363 12.52 6.60 -22.67
CA ASN A 363 13.75 6.94 -21.95
C ASN A 363 13.55 6.87 -20.42
N ILE A 364 12.38 7.28 -19.92
CA ILE A 364 12.02 7.14 -18.50
C ILE A 364 11.89 5.66 -18.13
N ILE A 365 11.16 4.87 -18.91
CA ILE A 365 10.95 3.42 -18.68
C ILE A 365 12.29 2.68 -18.70
N ASN A 366 13.16 2.94 -19.68
CA ASN A 366 14.47 2.29 -19.79
C ASN A 366 15.35 2.60 -18.57
N ARG A 367 15.36 3.87 -18.13
CA ARG A 367 16.11 4.27 -16.93
C ARG A 367 15.55 3.61 -15.67
N ALA A 368 14.22 3.55 -15.54
CA ALA A 368 13.56 2.87 -14.44
C ALA A 368 13.90 1.37 -14.44
N GLU A 369 13.85 0.71 -15.59
CA GLU A 369 14.23 -0.71 -15.71
C GLU A 369 15.67 -0.98 -15.29
N VAL A 370 16.64 -0.17 -15.75
CA VAL A 370 18.04 -0.30 -15.33
C VAL A 370 18.16 -0.13 -13.82
N SER A 371 17.46 0.85 -13.25
CA SER A 371 17.45 1.11 -11.81
C SER A 371 16.89 -0.06 -11.01
N LEU A 372 15.77 -0.65 -11.45
CA LEU A 372 15.20 -1.85 -10.84
C LEU A 372 16.21 -3.00 -10.79
N ARG A 373 16.96 -3.21 -11.88
CA ARG A 373 17.94 -4.30 -11.96
C ARG A 373 19.10 -4.16 -10.97
N HIS A 374 19.47 -2.93 -10.60
CA HIS A 374 20.41 -2.71 -9.49
C HIS A 374 19.78 -3.09 -8.13
N CYS A 375 18.50 -2.79 -7.94
CA CYS A 375 17.77 -3.06 -6.69
C CYS A 375 17.39 -4.53 -6.49
N VAL A 376 17.11 -5.27 -7.57
CA VAL A 376 16.77 -6.71 -7.54
C VAL A 376 17.94 -7.52 -6.98
N ARG A 377 17.68 -8.52 -6.14
CA ARG A 377 18.70 -9.41 -5.55
C ARG A 377 19.33 -10.33 -6.61
N GLN A 378 20.44 -10.98 -6.26
CA GLN A 378 21.22 -11.84 -7.16
C GLN A 378 20.39 -12.94 -7.83
N ASP A 379 19.39 -13.48 -7.12
CA ASP A 379 18.48 -14.53 -7.59
C ASP A 379 17.30 -14.00 -8.43
N GLY A 380 17.27 -12.70 -8.75
CA GLY A 380 16.18 -12.08 -9.49
C GLY A 380 14.98 -11.65 -8.63
N SER A 381 15.02 -11.86 -7.31
CA SER A 381 13.94 -11.44 -6.41
C SER A 381 13.96 -9.94 -6.12
N VAL A 382 12.76 -9.35 -6.03
CA VAL A 382 12.55 -8.00 -5.50
C VAL A 382 12.68 -8.06 -3.98
N PRO A 383 13.51 -7.21 -3.35
CA PRO A 383 13.64 -7.18 -1.90
C PRO A 383 12.35 -6.65 -1.23
N PRO A 384 12.00 -7.13 -0.03
CA PRO A 384 10.84 -6.69 0.74
C PRO A 384 11.12 -5.38 1.48
N VAL A 385 11.60 -4.36 0.76
CA VAL A 385 11.85 -3.01 1.28
C VAL A 385 10.62 -2.15 1.03
N GLY A 386 10.11 -1.53 2.10
CA GLY A 386 8.89 -0.75 2.09
C GLY A 386 7.64 -1.63 2.02
N ASP A 387 6.59 -1.09 1.40
CA ASP A 387 5.26 -1.69 1.39
C ASP A 387 5.08 -2.77 0.30
N SER A 388 5.99 -3.74 0.23
CA SER A 388 5.88 -4.87 -0.71
C SER A 388 6.48 -6.15 -0.14
N PRO A 389 5.86 -7.32 -0.41
CA PRO A 389 6.47 -8.61 -0.13
C PRO A 389 7.69 -8.87 -1.03
N ALA A 390 8.46 -9.90 -0.66
CA ALA A 390 9.52 -10.45 -1.51
C ALA A 390 8.89 -11.34 -2.59
N TYR A 391 9.33 -11.20 -3.84
CA TYR A 391 8.87 -12.07 -4.93
C TYR A 391 9.88 -12.14 -6.07
N LEU A 392 9.84 -13.23 -6.84
CA LEU A 392 10.69 -13.38 -8.02
C LEU A 392 10.20 -12.46 -9.14
N SER A 393 11.09 -11.60 -9.62
CA SER A 393 10.88 -10.85 -10.85
C SER A 393 11.49 -11.60 -12.04
N LYS A 394 11.02 -11.32 -13.25
CA LYS A 394 11.66 -11.80 -14.49
C LYS A 394 12.92 -10.99 -14.85
N LYS A 395 13.33 -10.03 -14.00
CA LYS A 395 14.42 -9.10 -14.30
C LYS A 395 15.74 -9.67 -13.79
N SER A 396 16.75 -9.69 -14.66
CA SER A 396 18.11 -10.07 -14.28
C SER A 396 18.74 -8.99 -13.39
N SER A 397 19.38 -9.42 -12.31
CA SER A 397 20.16 -8.58 -11.43
C SER A 397 21.36 -7.92 -12.13
N ILE A 398 21.66 -6.66 -11.81
CA ILE A 398 22.98 -6.06 -12.01
C ILE A 398 23.69 -6.08 -10.65
N ASN A 399 24.72 -6.91 -10.53
CA ASN A 399 25.46 -7.14 -9.28
C ASN A 399 26.53 -6.07 -9.05
N GLN A 400 26.10 -4.80 -9.06
CA GLN A 400 26.95 -3.65 -8.82
C GLN A 400 26.25 -2.68 -7.88
N SER A 401 27.02 -2.11 -6.96
CA SER A 401 26.59 -1.07 -6.05
C SER A 401 25.98 0.12 -6.80
N LYS A 402 24.92 0.72 -6.25
CA LYS A 402 24.26 1.89 -6.85
C LYS A 402 23.62 2.78 -5.79
N PHE A 403 23.75 4.09 -5.99
CA PHE A 403 23.12 5.11 -5.16
C PHE A 403 22.02 5.86 -5.91
N PHE A 404 20.89 6.08 -5.25
CA PHE A 404 19.72 6.81 -5.73
C PHE A 404 19.39 7.99 -4.80
N PRO A 405 20.14 9.11 -4.89
CA PRO A 405 20.07 10.22 -3.95
C PRO A 405 18.66 10.81 -3.82
N ARG A 406 17.92 10.92 -4.92
CA ARG A 406 16.57 11.52 -4.88
C ARG A 406 15.56 10.66 -4.13
N SER A 407 15.76 9.36 -4.08
CA SER A 407 14.85 8.42 -3.43
C SER A 407 15.31 8.03 -2.03
N GLY A 408 16.49 8.48 -1.60
CA GLY A 408 17.04 8.11 -0.30
C GLY A 408 17.34 6.61 -0.21
N PHE A 409 17.76 6.00 -1.31
CA PHE A 409 18.00 4.55 -1.39
C PHE A 409 19.40 4.27 -1.93
N ALA A 410 20.08 3.29 -1.35
CA ALA A 410 21.36 2.81 -1.83
C ALA A 410 21.44 1.28 -1.74
N VAL A 411 22.22 0.69 -2.64
CA VAL A 411 22.55 -0.74 -2.61
C VAL A 411 24.06 -0.89 -2.73
N VAL A 412 24.68 -1.61 -1.81
CA VAL A 412 26.06 -2.12 -1.92
C VAL A 412 25.98 -3.57 -2.34
N LYS A 413 26.60 -3.90 -3.47
CA LYS A 413 26.31 -5.19 -4.12
C LYS A 413 27.46 -5.73 -4.96
N ASN A 414 27.65 -7.04 -4.85
CA ASN A 414 28.45 -7.87 -5.76
C ASN A 414 27.76 -9.23 -5.97
N GLU A 415 28.47 -10.23 -6.47
CA GLU A 415 27.93 -11.58 -6.74
C GLU A 415 27.44 -12.32 -5.49
N ASP A 416 28.01 -12.08 -4.30
CA ASP A 416 27.69 -12.80 -3.07
C ASP A 416 27.08 -11.91 -1.98
N PHE A 417 27.07 -10.60 -2.17
CA PHE A 417 26.71 -9.64 -1.13
C PHE A 417 25.67 -8.65 -1.64
N TYR A 418 24.64 -8.41 -0.84
CA TYR A 418 23.62 -7.39 -1.06
C TYR A 418 23.32 -6.69 0.24
N LEU A 419 23.59 -5.39 0.34
CA LEU A 419 23.13 -4.54 1.43
C LEU A 419 22.32 -3.39 0.85
N SER A 420 21.08 -3.20 1.33
CA SER A 420 20.29 -2.02 1.00
C SER A 420 20.24 -1.06 2.18
N LEU A 421 20.13 0.24 1.89
CA LEU A 421 19.89 1.30 2.88
C LEU A 421 18.75 2.19 2.41
N GLN A 422 17.73 2.39 3.25
CA GLN A 422 16.63 3.33 3.03
C GLN A 422 16.70 4.47 4.06
N CYS A 423 16.79 5.70 3.60
CA CYS A 423 16.74 6.90 4.44
C CYS A 423 16.29 8.11 3.63
N GLY A 424 15.11 8.65 3.95
CA GLY A 424 14.43 9.69 3.17
C GLY A 424 13.34 9.15 2.26
N SER A 425 12.61 10.07 1.63
CA SER A 425 11.55 9.79 0.66
C SER A 425 11.21 11.05 -0.14
N ARG A 426 10.67 10.88 -1.36
CA ARG A 426 10.11 12.00 -2.15
C ARG A 426 8.65 12.29 -1.83
N THR A 427 7.94 11.25 -1.39
CA THR A 427 6.52 11.30 -1.07
C THR A 427 6.25 10.45 0.17
N GLU A 428 5.09 10.67 0.80
CA GLU A 428 4.63 9.86 1.93
C GLU A 428 3.81 8.62 1.48
N VAL A 429 3.60 8.47 0.17
CA VAL A 429 2.82 7.36 -0.39
C VAL A 429 3.63 6.07 -0.23
N HIS A 430 3.00 5.04 0.37
CA HIS A 430 3.59 3.73 0.67
C HIS A 430 4.86 3.77 1.54
N LYS A 431 5.20 4.90 2.16
CA LYS A 431 6.40 5.05 2.99
C LYS A 431 6.14 4.58 4.42
N GLN A 432 6.96 3.65 4.89
CA GLN A 432 6.97 3.17 6.28
C GLN A 432 7.88 4.04 7.17
N MET A 433 7.92 3.75 8.47
CA MET A 433 8.87 4.37 9.40
C MET A 433 10.23 3.66 9.37
N ASP A 434 10.78 3.50 8.18
CA ASP A 434 11.99 2.73 7.84
C ASP A 434 13.21 3.61 7.55
N ASP A 435 13.20 4.90 7.93
CA ASP A 435 14.38 5.75 7.79
C ASP A 435 15.55 5.18 8.61
N SER A 436 16.72 5.03 7.99
CA SER A 436 17.91 4.29 8.46
C SER A 436 17.85 2.77 8.32
N SER A 437 16.77 2.18 7.82
CA SER A 437 16.64 0.72 7.72
C SER A 437 17.64 0.13 6.72
N ILE A 438 18.15 -1.05 7.05
CA ILE A 438 18.99 -1.86 6.17
C ILE A 438 18.47 -3.27 6.00
N THR A 439 18.75 -3.87 4.84
CA THR A 439 18.66 -5.32 4.65
C THR A 439 20.02 -5.84 4.22
N LEU A 440 20.36 -7.08 4.58
CA LEU A 440 21.62 -7.72 4.26
C LEU A 440 21.39 -9.16 3.83
N ARG A 441 21.88 -9.52 2.64
CA ARG A 441 21.94 -10.88 2.12
C ARG A 441 23.38 -11.24 1.78
N TYR A 442 23.83 -12.41 2.22
CA TYR A 442 25.19 -12.90 1.99
C TYR A 442 25.15 -14.36 1.51
N LYS A 443 25.83 -14.65 0.39
CA LYS A 443 25.85 -15.96 -0.30
C LYS A 443 24.46 -16.56 -0.48
N GLY A 444 23.51 -15.72 -0.89
CA GLY A 444 22.11 -16.13 -1.10
C GLY A 444 21.29 -16.32 0.18
N VAL A 445 21.82 -16.04 1.37
CA VAL A 445 21.10 -16.16 2.66
C VAL A 445 20.76 -14.79 3.22
N ASP A 446 19.49 -14.55 3.57
CA ASP A 446 19.07 -13.33 4.26
C ASP A 446 19.64 -13.33 5.68
N ILE A 447 20.44 -12.32 6.01
CA ILE A 447 21.10 -12.15 7.31
C ILE A 447 20.34 -11.12 8.15
N LEU A 448 20.05 -9.95 7.57
CA LEU A 448 19.23 -8.90 8.16
C LEU A 448 18.09 -8.55 7.22
N ILE A 449 16.90 -8.33 7.77
CA ILE A 449 15.69 -8.08 6.98
C ILE A 449 14.90 -6.87 7.50
N ASP A 450 13.94 -6.45 6.69
CA ASP A 450 12.74 -5.74 7.15
C ASP A 450 11.60 -6.74 7.39
N ALA A 451 10.60 -6.34 8.17
CA ALA A 451 9.43 -7.15 8.45
C ALA A 451 8.48 -7.32 7.24
N GLY A 452 8.69 -6.60 6.14
CA GLY A 452 8.00 -6.80 4.85
C GLY A 452 6.64 -6.10 4.75
N SER A 453 5.64 -6.79 4.18
CA SER A 453 4.27 -6.26 4.00
C SER A 453 3.25 -7.35 4.27
N TYR A 454 2.36 -7.09 5.24
CA TYR A 454 1.39 -8.07 5.74
C TYR A 454 -0.05 -7.79 5.31
N SER A 455 -0.56 -6.60 5.61
CA SER A 455 -1.93 -6.25 5.32
C SER A 455 -2.11 -4.75 5.07
N TYR A 456 -3.20 -4.41 4.38
CA TYR A 456 -3.64 -3.01 4.27
C TYR A 456 -4.43 -2.54 5.50
N ASP A 457 -4.77 -3.44 6.43
CA ASP A 457 -5.34 -3.08 7.72
C ASP A 457 -4.22 -2.74 8.72
N ARG A 458 -3.91 -1.45 8.82
CA ARG A 458 -2.73 -0.90 9.49
C ARG A 458 -3.05 -0.27 10.84
N GLU A 459 -4.30 -0.35 11.30
CA GLU A 459 -4.71 0.37 12.50
C GLU A 459 -4.26 -0.31 13.80
N THR A 460 -4.11 -1.65 13.79
CA THR A 460 -3.78 -2.45 14.97
C THR A 460 -2.92 -3.67 14.63
N GLY A 461 -2.43 -4.39 15.66
CA GLY A 461 -1.79 -5.70 15.52
C GLY A 461 -0.51 -5.70 14.67
N PHE A 462 -0.35 -6.73 13.83
CA PHE A 462 0.84 -6.95 13.00
C PHE A 462 0.97 -5.99 11.81
N GLY A 463 -0.15 -5.56 11.21
CA GLY A 463 -0.13 -4.57 10.13
C GLY A 463 0.49 -3.25 10.61
N ARG A 464 0.20 -2.87 11.86
CA ARG A 464 0.81 -1.69 12.50
C ARG A 464 2.26 -1.89 12.90
N TYR A 465 2.62 -3.08 13.40
CA TYR A 465 3.99 -3.45 13.73
C TYR A 465 4.93 -3.28 12.53
N ILE A 466 4.54 -3.83 11.39
CA ILE A 466 5.34 -3.86 10.15
C ILE A 466 5.64 -2.46 9.61
N GLU A 467 4.68 -1.53 9.67
CA GLU A 467 4.90 -0.18 9.12
C GLU A 467 5.63 0.79 10.06
N SER A 468 5.76 0.43 11.33
CA SER A 468 6.38 1.28 12.34
C SER A 468 7.86 0.92 12.51
N ALA A 469 8.59 1.74 13.26
CA ALA A 469 10.01 1.53 13.55
C ALA A 469 10.34 0.12 14.11
N THR A 470 9.37 -0.58 14.69
CA THR A 470 9.54 -1.95 15.23
C THR A 470 9.76 -3.02 14.17
N GLY A 471 9.31 -2.77 12.93
CA GLY A 471 9.44 -3.69 11.80
C GLY A 471 10.75 -3.56 11.03
N HIS A 472 11.72 -2.75 11.51
CA HIS A 472 12.87 -2.34 10.71
C HIS A 472 14.21 -2.53 11.42
N THR A 473 15.25 -2.81 10.63
CA THR A 473 16.64 -2.93 11.10
C THR A 473 17.34 -1.57 11.04
N GLY A 474 17.14 -0.75 12.07
CA GLY A 474 17.45 0.69 12.05
C GLY A 474 17.86 1.26 13.42
N ILE A 475 17.95 2.59 13.47
CA ILE A 475 18.12 3.36 14.70
C ILE A 475 16.91 4.27 14.88
N TYR A 476 16.25 4.20 16.05
CA TYR A 476 14.99 4.90 16.28
C TYR A 476 14.83 5.39 17.73
N PRO A 477 14.01 6.43 17.99
CA PRO A 477 13.43 6.65 19.31
C PRO A 477 12.50 5.50 19.66
N LEU A 478 12.58 4.97 20.88
CA LEU A 478 11.65 3.93 21.35
C LEU A 478 10.20 4.45 21.35
N ALA A 479 10.01 5.76 21.49
CA ALA A 479 8.70 6.40 21.39
C ALA A 479 8.05 6.32 19.99
N PHE A 480 8.81 5.96 18.95
CA PHE A 480 8.27 5.72 17.60
C PHE A 480 7.78 4.28 17.40
N ASP A 481 8.05 3.40 18.36
CA ASP A 481 7.56 2.03 18.28
C ASP A 481 6.04 2.02 18.18
N TYR A 482 5.50 1.19 17.28
CA TYR A 482 4.06 1.08 17.03
C TYR A 482 3.36 2.37 16.55
N LEU A 483 4.10 3.43 16.24
CA LEU A 483 3.55 4.61 15.57
C LEU A 483 3.80 4.50 14.08
N ARG A 484 2.73 4.66 13.28
CA ARG A 484 2.91 4.78 11.83
C ARG A 484 3.50 6.14 11.50
N ARG A 485 4.20 6.17 10.38
CA ARG A 485 4.79 7.40 9.83
C ARG A 485 3.81 8.57 9.81
N ARG A 486 2.56 8.37 9.37
CA ARG A 486 1.54 9.45 9.32
C ARG A 486 1.24 10.08 10.69
N GLU A 487 1.33 9.30 11.76
CA GLU A 487 1.06 9.74 13.14
C GLU A 487 2.25 10.52 13.69
N ILE A 488 3.46 10.09 13.34
CA ILE A 488 4.70 10.81 13.63
C ILE A 488 4.70 12.13 12.87
N VAL A 489 4.40 12.12 11.57
CA VAL A 489 4.34 13.33 10.73
C VAL A 489 3.31 14.34 11.24
N LYS A 490 2.15 13.87 11.69
CA LYS A 490 1.12 14.73 12.30
C LYS A 490 1.61 15.39 13.59
N THR A 491 2.46 14.70 14.36
CA THR A 491 2.94 15.17 15.66
C THR A 491 4.15 16.09 15.55
N PHE A 492 5.12 15.72 14.71
CA PHE A 492 6.45 16.34 14.66
C PHE A 492 6.74 17.09 13.34
N GLY A 493 5.78 17.11 12.41
CA GLY A 493 5.99 17.52 11.02
C GLY A 493 6.73 16.44 10.21
N GLY A 494 7.09 16.75 8.97
CA GLY A 494 7.73 15.79 8.05
C GLY A 494 9.00 15.15 8.63
N ILE A 495 9.34 13.95 8.16
CA ILE A 495 10.63 13.33 8.46
C ILE A 495 11.60 13.67 7.34
N LEU A 496 12.64 14.41 7.68
CA LEU A 496 13.66 14.89 6.76
C LEU A 496 14.84 13.92 6.82
N GLY A 497 14.86 12.95 5.92
CA GLY A 497 15.92 11.94 5.81
C GLY A 497 16.67 12.00 4.49
N GLY A 498 17.89 11.45 4.46
CA GLY A 498 18.70 11.35 3.26
C GLY A 498 19.97 10.53 3.48
N ILE A 499 20.57 10.08 2.38
CA ILE A 499 21.90 9.49 2.34
C ILE A 499 22.84 10.58 1.81
N ASP A 500 23.76 11.03 2.64
CA ASP A 500 24.66 12.15 2.35
C ASP A 500 26.07 11.70 1.94
N TYR A 501 26.43 10.43 2.18
CA TYR A 501 27.69 9.85 1.74
C TYR A 501 27.50 8.43 1.21
N PHE A 502 28.11 8.16 0.05
CA PHE A 502 28.18 6.84 -0.57
C PHE A 502 29.47 6.76 -1.37
N CYS A 503 30.46 5.99 -0.89
CA CYS A 503 31.78 5.97 -1.48
C CYS A 503 32.36 4.55 -1.50
N GLU A 504 32.94 4.17 -2.63
CA GLU A 504 33.76 2.96 -2.72
C GLU A 504 35.14 3.24 -2.09
N THR A 505 35.65 2.24 -1.39
CA THR A 505 36.95 2.24 -0.72
C THR A 505 37.72 1.00 -1.14
N ASP A 506 39.03 0.98 -0.92
CA ASP A 506 39.87 -0.19 -1.23
C ASP A 506 39.39 -1.49 -0.57
N SER A 507 38.69 -1.38 0.57
CA SER A 507 38.16 -2.51 1.34
C SER A 507 36.68 -2.81 1.11
N GLY A 508 35.94 -1.99 0.35
CA GLY A 508 34.50 -2.13 0.16
C GLY A 508 33.78 -0.80 0.04
N PHE A 509 32.73 -0.55 0.82
CA PHE A 509 31.92 0.68 0.70
C PHE A 509 31.67 1.35 2.05
N GLU A 510 31.56 2.68 2.01
CA GLU A 510 31.16 3.51 3.13
C GLU A 510 29.88 4.29 2.78
N LEU A 511 28.90 4.24 3.69
CA LEU A 511 27.61 4.90 3.56
C LEU A 511 27.32 5.72 4.81
N ARG A 512 26.77 6.92 4.64
CA ARG A 512 26.26 7.73 5.74
C ARG A 512 24.87 8.23 5.42
N CYS A 513 23.97 8.10 6.37
CA CYS A 513 22.63 8.67 6.27
C CYS A 513 22.24 9.34 7.57
N HIS A 514 21.30 10.27 7.46
CA HIS A 514 20.73 10.97 8.60
C HIS A 514 19.24 11.17 8.40
N TYR A 515 18.49 11.25 9.50
CA TYR A 515 17.14 11.75 9.48
C TYR A 515 16.83 12.58 10.71
N LYS A 516 15.90 13.53 10.55
CA LYS A 516 15.37 14.33 11.66
C LYS A 516 13.88 14.58 11.51
N THR A 517 13.19 14.80 12.62
CA THR A 517 11.83 15.35 12.57
C THR A 517 11.90 16.84 12.17
N GLN A 518 10.89 17.32 11.44
CA GLN A 518 10.85 18.71 10.95
C GLN A 518 10.88 19.73 12.09
N ASP A 519 10.29 19.42 13.23
CA ASP A 519 10.34 20.25 14.43
C ASP A 519 11.68 20.19 15.18
N GLY A 520 12.62 19.35 14.76
CA GLY A 520 13.93 19.17 15.39
C GLY A 520 13.93 18.39 16.70
N THR A 521 12.83 17.73 17.07
CA THR A 521 12.76 16.92 18.31
C THR A 521 13.71 15.73 18.27
N VAL A 522 13.83 15.05 17.12
CA VAL A 522 14.69 13.87 16.94
C VAL A 522 15.70 14.13 15.85
N SER A 523 16.95 13.72 16.06
CA SER A 523 18.01 13.67 15.06
C SER A 523 18.76 12.34 15.17
N ALA A 524 18.94 11.63 14.07
CA ALA A 524 19.66 10.36 14.02
C ALA A 524 20.63 10.33 12.83
N GLY A 525 21.78 9.69 13.03
CA GLY A 525 22.79 9.44 12.02
C GLY A 525 23.23 7.98 12.07
N ARG A 526 23.53 7.42 10.90
CA ARG A 526 24.03 6.05 10.74
C ARG A 526 25.17 6.05 9.73
N THR A 527 26.31 5.53 10.14
CA THR A 527 27.47 5.25 9.27
C THR A 527 27.63 3.75 9.13
N ILE A 528 27.74 3.26 7.89
CA ILE A 528 27.93 1.86 7.56
C ILE A 528 29.25 1.72 6.78
N ILE A 529 30.11 0.80 7.20
CA ILE A 529 31.27 0.38 6.41
C ILE A 529 31.11 -1.09 6.09
N ALA A 530 30.86 -1.40 4.82
CA ALA A 530 30.85 -2.77 4.31
C ALA A 530 32.26 -3.12 3.82
N CYS A 531 32.91 -4.07 4.48
CA CYS A 531 34.22 -4.58 4.12
C CYS A 531 34.10 -5.96 3.47
N TRP A 532 34.74 -6.13 2.31
CA TRP A 532 34.77 -7.42 1.63
C TRP A 532 35.62 -8.45 2.39
N PRO A 533 35.23 -9.74 2.35
CA PRO A 533 34.03 -10.27 1.70
C PRO A 533 32.78 -10.29 2.62
N ASP A 534 32.92 -10.13 3.92
CA ASP A 534 31.98 -10.68 4.91
C ASP A 534 31.80 -9.84 6.18
N GLU A 535 32.21 -8.57 6.16
CA GLU A 535 32.27 -7.74 7.35
C GLU A 535 31.47 -6.45 7.18
N ILE A 536 30.66 -6.10 8.18
CA ILE A 536 29.89 -4.87 8.20
C ILE A 536 30.08 -4.18 9.55
N TRP A 537 30.42 -2.91 9.51
CA TRP A 537 30.40 -2.04 10.67
C TRP A 537 29.25 -1.06 10.60
N ILE A 538 28.61 -0.82 11.74
CA ILE A 538 27.52 0.13 11.89
C ILE A 538 27.79 0.99 13.11
N ASN A 539 27.88 2.31 12.91
CA ASN A 539 27.92 3.28 13.98
C ASN A 539 26.69 4.19 13.89
N ASP A 540 25.82 4.09 14.89
CA ASP A 540 24.63 4.91 15.00
C ASP A 540 24.81 5.99 16.07
N THR A 541 24.25 7.16 15.82
CA THR A 541 24.08 8.24 16.78
C THR A 541 22.64 8.73 16.74
N ILE A 542 22.06 9.00 17.91
CA ILE A 542 20.69 9.52 17.98
C ILE A 542 20.51 10.40 19.22
N GLU A 543 19.84 11.52 19.01
CA GLU A 543 19.54 12.53 20.01
C GLU A 543 18.06 12.90 19.99
N ILE A 544 17.52 13.15 21.19
CA ILE A 544 16.19 13.72 21.38
C ILE A 544 16.40 15.09 22.03
N HIS A 545 16.29 16.17 21.25
CA HIS A 545 16.69 17.51 21.66
C HIS A 545 15.62 18.23 22.52
N LYS A 546 14.35 17.86 22.38
CA LYS A 546 13.24 18.49 23.10
C LYS A 546 12.66 17.53 24.13
N ALA A 547 12.79 17.90 25.41
CA ALA A 547 12.14 17.18 26.50
C ALA A 547 10.62 17.30 26.36
N LEU A 548 9.98 16.21 25.96
CA LEU A 548 8.53 16.05 26.01
C LEU A 548 8.16 15.39 27.34
N PRO A 549 6.96 15.65 27.91
CA PRO A 549 6.55 15.02 29.15
C PRO A 549 6.67 13.48 29.04
N SER A 550 7.39 12.85 29.97
CA SER A 550 7.77 11.42 29.91
C SER A 550 6.58 10.45 29.84
N TRP A 551 5.41 10.86 30.33
CA TRP A 551 4.16 10.09 30.20
C TRP A 551 3.59 10.08 28.76
N ARG A 552 4.08 10.95 27.87
CA ARG A 552 3.71 11.00 26.45
C ARG A 552 4.79 10.48 25.51
N PHE A 553 6.05 10.46 25.93
CA PHE A 553 7.18 10.20 25.03
C PHE A 553 8.35 9.60 25.79
N SER A 554 8.72 8.36 25.45
CA SER A 554 9.93 7.74 26.00
C SER A 554 11.19 8.44 25.46
N GLU A 555 12.11 8.79 26.36
CA GLU A 555 13.43 9.33 25.97
C GLU A 555 14.43 8.24 25.59
N ALA A 556 14.03 6.96 25.65
CA ALA A 556 14.88 5.84 25.27
C ALA A 556 15.08 5.79 23.74
N LYS A 557 16.26 5.36 23.32
CA LYS A 557 16.64 5.15 21.92
C LYS A 557 17.05 3.70 21.72
N VAL A 558 16.80 3.18 20.52
CA VAL A 558 16.98 1.77 20.19
C VAL A 558 17.71 1.58 18.87
N GLN A 559 18.81 0.83 18.88
CA GLN A 559 19.37 0.20 17.69
C GLN A 559 18.79 -1.20 17.57
N ARG A 560 18.18 -1.51 16.42
CA ARG A 560 17.38 -2.72 16.21
C ARG A 560 17.87 -3.53 15.02
N PHE A 561 17.88 -4.85 15.16
CA PHE A 561 18.21 -5.82 14.13
C PHE A 561 17.15 -6.92 14.06
N LEU A 562 16.53 -7.08 12.89
CA LEU A 562 15.72 -8.26 12.55
C LEU A 562 16.57 -9.20 11.71
N PHE A 563 16.72 -10.45 12.15
CA PHE A 563 17.54 -11.43 11.44
C PHE A 563 16.75 -12.15 10.36
N GLY A 564 17.42 -12.74 9.38
CA GLY A 564 16.70 -13.59 8.41
C GLY A 564 16.10 -14.83 9.09
N PRO A 565 14.98 -15.37 8.58
CA PRO A 565 14.25 -16.48 9.22
C PRO A 565 15.06 -17.76 9.35
N ASN A 566 16.12 -17.90 8.55
CA ASN A 566 17.02 -19.04 8.58
C ASN A 566 18.28 -18.82 9.42
N ILE A 567 18.38 -17.71 10.15
CA ILE A 567 19.54 -17.38 11.00
C ILE A 567 19.12 -17.45 12.46
N MET A 568 19.70 -18.42 13.18
CA MET A 568 19.62 -18.44 14.63
C MET A 568 20.66 -17.51 15.22
N ILE A 569 20.27 -16.76 16.24
CA ILE A 569 21.15 -15.89 17.01
C ILE A 569 21.07 -16.24 18.50
N SER A 570 22.22 -16.23 19.17
CA SER A 570 22.31 -16.43 20.61
C SER A 570 23.47 -15.63 21.19
N GLN A 571 23.29 -15.06 22.38
CA GLN A 571 24.38 -14.40 23.08
C GLN A 571 25.36 -15.44 23.63
N CYS A 572 26.66 -15.27 23.37
CA CYS A 572 27.70 -16.12 23.95
C CYS A 572 28.51 -15.42 25.05
N GLU A 573 28.72 -14.12 24.92
CA GLU A 573 29.40 -13.27 25.92
C GLU A 573 28.66 -11.91 25.99
N PRO A 574 28.87 -11.11 27.05
CA PRO A 574 28.40 -9.72 27.07
C PRO A 574 28.83 -8.95 25.81
N GLY A 575 27.87 -8.49 25.02
CA GLY A 575 28.13 -7.81 23.74
C GLY A 575 28.51 -8.70 22.55
N GLU A 576 28.63 -10.03 22.70
CA GLU A 576 28.91 -10.94 21.58
C GLU A 576 27.74 -11.90 21.31
N PHE A 577 27.31 -11.97 20.05
CA PHE A 577 26.21 -12.81 19.60
C PHE A 577 26.65 -13.69 18.45
N ILE A 578 26.44 -15.00 18.56
CA ILE A 578 26.76 -15.97 17.51
C ILE A 578 25.57 -16.07 16.55
N LEU A 579 25.86 -16.08 15.25
CA LEU A 579 24.88 -16.33 14.20
C LEU A 579 25.18 -17.68 13.53
N ARG A 580 24.16 -18.52 13.34
CA ARG A 580 24.26 -19.82 12.64
C ARG A 580 23.01 -20.10 11.84
N GLY A 581 23.17 -20.52 10.58
CA GLY A 581 22.08 -21.03 9.78
C GLY A 581 22.33 -20.99 8.27
N SER A 582 21.70 -21.90 7.53
CA SER A 582 21.84 -22.04 6.06
C SER A 582 23.29 -22.03 5.54
N GLY A 583 24.21 -22.67 6.27
CA GLY A 583 25.64 -22.72 5.90
C GLY A 583 26.42 -21.44 6.21
N ILE A 584 25.81 -20.43 6.84
CA ILE A 584 26.47 -19.24 7.37
C ILE A 584 26.75 -19.44 8.86
N SER A 585 27.96 -19.08 9.27
CA SER A 585 28.34 -18.90 10.68
C SER A 585 29.06 -17.58 10.83
N GLY A 586 28.76 -16.85 11.89
CA GLY A 586 29.37 -15.55 12.15
C GLY A 586 29.18 -15.07 13.58
N LYS A 587 29.63 -13.84 13.83
CA LYS A 587 29.39 -13.13 15.09
C LYS A 587 29.01 -11.68 14.86
N LEU A 588 28.14 -11.18 15.73
CA LEU A 588 27.85 -9.77 15.94
C LEU A 588 28.52 -9.34 17.25
N PHE A 589 29.28 -8.26 17.19
CA PHE A 589 29.98 -7.65 18.31
C PHE A 589 29.41 -6.26 18.57
N SER A 590 28.92 -6.01 19.79
CA SER A 590 28.50 -4.70 20.26
C SER A 590 29.59 -4.12 21.15
N LEU A 591 30.21 -3.01 20.71
CA LEU A 591 31.44 -2.51 21.32
C LEU A 591 31.20 -1.56 22.49
N ASN A 592 30.04 -0.94 22.54
CA ASN A 592 29.69 0.05 23.56
C ASN A 592 28.38 -0.25 24.27
N SER A 593 27.73 -1.39 23.97
CA SER A 593 26.57 -1.90 24.70
C SER A 593 26.80 -3.36 25.10
N VAL A 594 26.91 -3.60 26.41
CA VAL A 594 27.25 -4.93 26.97
C VAL A 594 26.05 -5.88 27.09
N GLY A 595 24.82 -5.39 26.88
CA GLY A 595 23.60 -6.18 26.92
C GLY A 595 22.67 -5.84 25.76
N GLY A 596 22.00 -6.84 25.20
CA GLY A 596 21.00 -6.69 24.15
C GLY A 596 19.73 -7.48 24.48
N ARG A 597 18.57 -6.91 24.20
CA ARG A 597 17.28 -7.59 24.33
C ARG A 597 17.09 -8.47 23.10
N LEU A 598 17.26 -9.78 23.27
CA LEU A 598 17.00 -10.76 22.23
C LEU A 598 15.59 -11.34 22.40
N THR A 599 14.77 -11.26 21.36
CA THR A 599 13.38 -11.75 21.33
C THR A 599 13.15 -12.63 20.11
N PHE A 600 12.19 -13.55 20.22
CA PHE A 600 11.73 -14.41 19.14
C PHE A 600 10.21 -14.51 19.21
N GLY A 601 9.49 -14.03 18.18
CA GLY A 601 8.04 -14.19 18.10
C GLY A 601 7.25 -13.67 19.31
N GLN A 602 7.60 -12.50 19.86
CA GLN A 602 6.95 -11.97 21.06
C GLN A 602 5.70 -11.17 20.71
N THR A 603 4.58 -11.36 21.41
CA THR A 603 3.38 -10.49 21.29
C THR A 603 3.17 -9.57 22.48
N ASP A 604 3.46 -10.05 23.69
CA ASP A 604 3.28 -9.34 24.95
C ASP A 604 4.63 -9.18 25.69
N PRO A 605 4.88 -8.03 26.34
CA PRO A 605 4.00 -6.86 26.44
C PRO A 605 3.94 -6.00 25.16
N ASP A 606 4.79 -6.31 24.18
CA ASP A 606 4.96 -5.59 22.93
C ASP A 606 5.32 -6.55 21.79
N ILE A 607 4.81 -6.30 20.57
CA ILE A 607 5.10 -7.19 19.43
C ILE A 607 6.53 -6.99 18.93
N ARG A 608 7.35 -8.04 18.94
CA ARG A 608 8.76 -8.03 18.49
C ARG A 608 9.13 -9.35 17.83
N GLY A 609 10.01 -9.30 16.83
CA GLY A 609 10.54 -10.49 16.18
C GLY A 609 9.47 -11.20 15.33
N TRP A 610 8.89 -10.47 14.39
CA TRP A 610 7.96 -11.03 13.40
C TRP A 610 8.30 -10.48 12.01
N HIS A 611 7.89 -11.20 10.98
CA HIS A 611 8.03 -10.74 9.60
C HIS A 611 6.95 -11.36 8.72
N SER A 612 6.72 -10.76 7.56
CA SER A 612 5.74 -11.19 6.58
C SER A 612 6.40 -11.27 5.20
N ILE A 613 6.49 -12.49 4.68
CA ILE A 613 7.02 -12.78 3.34
C ILE A 613 5.89 -12.69 2.31
N GLU A 614 4.69 -13.11 2.69
CA GLU A 614 3.50 -13.11 1.86
C GLU A 614 2.36 -12.33 2.52
N PHE A 615 1.53 -11.70 1.69
CA PHE A 615 0.40 -10.90 2.15
C PHE A 615 -0.60 -11.79 2.92
N GLY A 616 -0.94 -11.36 4.14
CA GLY A 616 -1.83 -12.10 5.04
C GLY A 616 -1.14 -13.14 5.93
N GLU A 617 0.16 -13.37 5.77
CA GLU A 617 0.91 -14.34 6.58
C GLU A 617 1.96 -13.64 7.45
N ILE A 618 2.03 -14.01 8.73
CA ILE A 618 3.01 -13.50 9.69
C ILE A 618 3.76 -14.67 10.32
N LEU A 619 5.08 -14.56 10.40
CA LEU A 619 5.98 -15.61 10.87
C LEU A 619 6.89 -15.07 11.97
N GLU A 620 7.12 -15.89 12.99
CA GLU A 620 8.06 -15.59 14.08
C GLU A 620 9.48 -15.42 13.54
N ASN A 621 10.24 -14.55 14.19
CA ASN A 621 11.61 -14.23 13.79
C ASN A 621 12.43 -13.69 14.96
N SER A 622 13.76 -13.68 14.82
CA SER A 622 14.66 -13.12 15.84
C SER A 622 14.81 -11.60 15.71
N CYS A 623 14.70 -10.91 16.83
CA CYS A 623 14.94 -9.47 16.96
C CYS A 623 15.93 -9.19 18.11
N LEU A 624 17.00 -8.45 17.82
CA LEU A 624 17.98 -7.96 18.79
C LEU A 624 17.90 -6.44 18.91
N GLU A 625 17.78 -5.94 20.14
CA GLU A 625 17.69 -4.51 20.43
C GLU A 625 18.76 -4.08 21.45
N PHE A 626 19.48 -2.99 21.14
CA PHE A 626 20.31 -2.27 22.10
C PHE A 626 19.61 -0.98 22.48
N ILE A 627 19.34 -0.78 23.77
CA ILE A 627 18.54 0.35 24.27
C ILE A 627 19.42 1.25 25.14
N SER A 628 19.30 2.57 24.95
CA SER A 628 19.98 3.57 25.77
C SER A 628 19.03 4.68 26.19
N THR A 629 19.15 5.12 27.44
CA THR A 629 18.46 6.30 27.98
C THR A 629 19.38 7.52 28.07
N ASN A 630 20.61 7.44 27.54
CA ASN A 630 21.52 8.58 27.52
C ASN A 630 20.93 9.72 26.67
N PRO A 631 21.18 11.00 27.00
CA PRO A 631 20.68 12.15 26.23
C PRO A 631 21.03 12.04 24.74
N VAL A 632 22.30 11.72 24.47
CA VAL A 632 22.81 11.30 23.17
C VAL A 632 23.20 9.82 23.28
N ALA A 633 22.59 8.97 22.47
CA ALA A 633 22.97 7.56 22.38
C ALA A 633 23.87 7.35 21.18
N SER A 634 24.91 6.53 21.36
CA SER A 634 25.75 6.05 20.28
C SER A 634 25.84 4.53 20.40
N PHE A 635 25.75 3.83 19.27
CA PHE A 635 25.85 2.37 19.20
C PHE A 635 26.88 2.00 18.14
N THR A 636 27.80 1.10 18.47
CA THR A 636 28.80 0.61 17.51
C THR A 636 28.75 -0.90 17.47
N VAL A 637 28.40 -1.44 16.30
CA VAL A 637 28.27 -2.87 16.04
C VAL A 637 29.15 -3.28 14.87
N ALA A 638 29.80 -4.43 14.99
CA ALA A 638 30.47 -5.12 13.90
C ALA A 638 29.82 -6.49 13.67
N LEU A 639 29.52 -6.83 12.43
CA LEU A 639 29.02 -8.14 12.01
C LEU A 639 30.08 -8.78 11.12
N LYS A 640 30.51 -10.00 11.47
CA LYS A 640 31.49 -10.79 10.71
C LYS A 640 30.89 -12.15 10.38
N LEU A 641 30.76 -12.48 9.10
CA LEU A 641 30.04 -13.66 8.60
C LEU A 641 30.96 -14.86 8.28
N SER A 642 32.08 -14.97 9.00
CA SER A 642 32.99 -16.12 8.95
C SER A 642 32.91 -16.96 10.23
N GLU A 643 33.08 -18.27 10.05
CA GLU A 643 33.12 -19.23 11.15
C GLU A 643 34.28 -18.91 12.12
N GLY A 644 34.00 -19.00 13.41
CA GLY A 644 35.01 -18.75 14.43
C GLY A 644 35.45 -17.29 14.56
N ALA A 645 34.66 -16.34 14.02
CA ALA A 645 34.96 -14.92 14.10
C ALA A 645 35.28 -14.45 15.54
N THR A 646 36.32 -13.63 15.66
CA THR A 646 36.80 -13.01 16.89
C THR A 646 37.05 -11.52 16.67
N MET A 647 37.00 -10.74 17.74
CA MET A 647 37.26 -9.30 17.72
C MET A 647 38.61 -8.93 17.07
N SER A 648 39.64 -9.76 17.20
CA SER A 648 40.97 -9.50 16.63
C SER A 648 41.03 -9.65 15.11
N GLN A 649 40.03 -10.30 14.49
CA GLN A 649 39.92 -10.47 13.04
C GLN A 649 39.16 -9.32 12.36
N LEU A 650 38.54 -8.43 13.13
CA LEU A 650 37.84 -7.27 12.57
C LEU A 650 38.83 -6.24 12.02
N SER A 651 38.41 -5.53 10.98
CA SER A 651 39.19 -4.51 10.31
C SER A 651 39.46 -3.31 11.22
N LYS A 652 40.73 -3.13 11.60
CA LYS A 652 41.18 -1.96 12.39
C LYS A 652 40.96 -0.66 11.64
N HIS A 653 41.23 -0.64 10.33
CA HIS A 653 41.04 0.56 9.51
C HIS A 653 39.56 0.98 9.46
N ALA A 654 38.62 0.02 9.37
CA ALA A 654 37.20 0.32 9.42
C ALA A 654 36.80 0.92 10.78
N PHE A 655 37.28 0.34 11.88
CA PHE A 655 37.05 0.87 13.22
C PHE A 655 37.62 2.28 13.42
N GLU A 656 38.84 2.53 12.93
CA GLU A 656 39.49 3.84 13.00
C GLU A 656 38.69 4.90 12.22
N ARG A 657 38.23 4.59 11.01
CA ARG A 657 37.38 5.49 10.21
C ARG A 657 36.09 5.89 10.93
N LEU A 658 35.39 4.94 11.56
CA LEU A 658 34.19 5.22 12.36
C LEU A 658 34.51 6.11 13.57
N SER A 659 35.71 5.97 14.12
CA SER A 659 36.15 6.71 15.31
C SER A 659 36.60 8.13 14.98
N THR A 660 37.17 8.37 13.80
CA THR A 660 37.61 9.70 13.36
C THR A 660 36.45 10.67 13.10
N ASP A 661 35.28 10.18 12.70
CA ASP A 661 34.06 11.01 12.56
C ASP A 661 33.59 11.62 13.90
N ARG A 662 34.05 11.11 15.05
CA ARG A 662 33.76 11.71 16.37
C ARG A 662 34.54 13.00 16.64
N LEU A 663 35.62 13.26 15.91
CA LEU A 663 36.55 14.36 16.20
C LEU A 663 36.44 15.55 15.23
N SER A 664 35.88 15.36 14.04
CA SER A 664 35.66 16.45 13.07
C SER A 664 34.18 16.74 12.91
N GLY A 665 33.65 17.69 13.67
CA GLY A 665 32.34 18.32 13.46
C GLY A 665 32.26 19.17 12.18
N SER A 666 32.94 18.75 11.11
CA SER A 666 32.97 19.40 9.81
C SER A 666 32.71 18.37 8.71
N MET A 667 31.56 18.48 8.05
CA MET A 667 31.30 17.82 6.77
C MET A 667 32.41 18.21 5.79
N ALA A 668 33.28 17.25 5.44
CA ALA A 668 34.14 17.39 4.27
C ALA A 668 33.30 17.10 3.02
N PRO A 669 33.21 18.01 2.03
CA PRO A 669 32.55 17.72 0.76
C PRO A 669 33.51 16.95 -0.18
N GLY A 670 33.05 15.82 -0.71
CA GLY A 670 33.67 15.08 -1.84
C GLY A 670 33.76 13.57 -1.56
N CYS A 671 33.28 12.64 -2.40
CA CYS A 671 32.76 12.75 -3.76
C CYS A 671 31.62 11.73 -3.98
N ILE A 672 30.57 12.18 -4.66
CA ILE A 672 29.54 11.34 -5.29
C ILE A 672 29.92 11.29 -6.77
N ASP A 673 30.28 10.11 -7.28
CA ASP A 673 30.00 9.69 -8.67
C ASP A 673 30.29 8.19 -8.86
N SER A 674 29.23 7.38 -8.99
CA SER A 674 28.90 6.63 -10.23
C SER A 674 27.45 6.13 -10.26
#